data_AF-A0A8J8PDE2-F1
#
_entry.id   AF-A0A8J8PDE2-F1
#
_cell.length_a   1.000
_cell.length_b   1.000
_cell.length_c   1.000
_cell.angle_alpha   90.00
_cell.angle_beta   90.00
_cell.angle_gamma   90.00
#
_symmetry.space_group_name_H-M   'P 1'
#
loop_
_entity.id
_entity.type
_entity.pdbx_description
1 polymer ?
#
loop_
_entity_poly.entity_id
_entity_poly.type
_entity_poly.pdbx_seq_one_letter_code
_entity_poly.pdbx_strand_id
1 'polypeptide(L)'
;MGKTESLQDLAVQTLLEPAETLLKLSSLKNFEEEDIHDIRVASRRLRTGIPIFSSCFEGKEAAKWLKALKSLTNSLGDARDSDVFIKYLSRYENQPLTEIVERLKVSREKSYIFAKKRISQMHKSGILEDIISNLKEINCSDKNCYSLGLANICVRYSAVEKYSRNLDDVYDKTGHHKMRIAVKKFRYCLEVFSPLFDDKLSAELASLKELQDSLGKMHDFDVFLEKIPEIIRESVFEGADVDKILELQDLLLKSCRESRDRLYTETRKVWDRLNDEYYKEHLTAKFEENLPDCLKEMQSQKLMIVSDIHGSYDSLVKALNDAICRGVGGILCLGDISGRGDTDACLRLLKQNNAICIHGNYDLATAEIYWSSEFFKSRYDLKDSMKNISLESINEILTFPSRLRLKISDKRILMVHDSPAGGKERLGPKTPADRLACLADMSQADIILMGHSHLPFVRRVNEVLFINPGSIGNIKDSDARPSYAVLDVSTGEAEIIKLDDEFSEISSRCRLEDIHTEDRKKNAEMSGGIDDVFRLAEDLDINISHAAAVARLSSNIFCNTCGLHKLYEDDLTLLQYAAILHDAGWLMGKRDHEKNSYKIIMDLSLPVSSNDKNIIACIARYHRGNLPELNDPEIKDVSNTDLDRILRLAGILRIADDIANQTDMEEITNCPVINGRLEIFLSQKTDDIFLKKNDLFEKVFKYKVEVL
;
A
#
# COMPACT_ATOMS: atom_id res chain seq x y z
N MET A 1 5.67 26.57 -21.83
CA MET A 1 5.61 25.10 -21.70
C MET A 1 4.39 24.80 -20.87
N GLY A 2 3.42 24.07 -21.42
CA GLY A 2 2.14 23.81 -20.77
C GLY A 2 2.29 22.94 -19.52
N LYS A 3 1.26 22.91 -18.66
CA LYS A 3 1.20 22.07 -17.47
C LYS A 3 1.41 20.60 -17.86
N THR A 4 2.42 19.99 -17.25
CA THR A 4 2.83 18.62 -17.54
C THR A 4 2.19 17.70 -16.52
N GLU A 5 1.09 17.04 -16.89
CA GLU A 5 0.35 16.16 -15.96
C GLU A 5 0.77 14.68 -16.08
N SER A 6 1.42 14.29 -17.18
CA SER A 6 1.91 12.93 -17.37
C SER A 6 3.21 12.68 -16.62
N LEU A 7 3.29 11.51 -15.98
CA LEU A 7 4.49 11.05 -15.27
C LEU A 7 5.70 10.96 -16.18
N GLN A 8 5.48 10.52 -17.42
CA GLN A 8 6.52 10.42 -18.45
C GLN A 8 7.13 11.79 -18.75
N ASP A 9 6.29 12.76 -19.07
CA ASP A 9 6.76 14.09 -19.45
C ASP A 9 7.49 14.77 -18.28
N LEU A 10 7.00 14.60 -17.04
CA LEU A 10 7.69 15.13 -15.85
C LEU A 10 9.04 14.45 -15.63
N ALA A 11 9.14 13.13 -15.84
CA ALA A 11 10.38 12.38 -15.75
C ALA A 11 11.39 12.89 -16.80
N VAL A 12 10.97 13.05 -18.04
CA VAL A 12 11.81 13.58 -19.15
C VAL A 12 12.27 15.00 -18.83
N GLN A 13 11.35 15.90 -18.46
CA GLN A 13 11.66 17.28 -18.14
C GLN A 13 12.66 17.42 -16.98
N THR A 14 12.61 16.49 -16.01
CA THR A 14 13.43 16.54 -14.81
C THR A 14 14.78 15.85 -14.96
N LEU A 15 14.85 14.76 -15.72
CA LEU A 15 16.02 13.88 -15.77
C LEU A 15 16.86 14.01 -17.04
N LEU A 16 16.27 14.42 -18.16
CA LEU A 16 16.98 14.46 -19.44
C LEU A 16 18.09 15.51 -19.45
N GLU A 17 17.79 16.75 -19.05
CA GLU A 17 18.80 17.84 -19.00
C GLU A 17 19.99 17.50 -18.08
N PRO A 18 19.79 16.97 -16.85
CA PRO A 18 20.92 16.50 -16.04
C PRO A 18 21.72 15.36 -16.67
N ALA A 19 21.07 14.41 -17.34
CA ALA A 19 21.76 13.31 -18.02
C ALA A 19 22.61 13.81 -19.19
N GLU A 20 22.06 14.70 -20.02
CA GLU A 20 22.76 15.31 -21.15
C GLU A 20 23.92 16.20 -20.69
N THR A 21 23.74 16.96 -19.61
CA THR A 21 24.82 17.73 -18.99
C THR A 21 25.96 16.83 -18.54
N LEU A 22 25.68 15.71 -17.87
CA LEU A 22 26.72 14.75 -17.50
C LEU A 22 27.41 14.14 -18.72
N LEU A 23 26.67 13.79 -19.76
CA LEU A 23 27.24 13.23 -20.99
C LEU A 23 28.19 14.24 -21.66
N LYS A 24 27.74 15.49 -21.82
CA LYS A 24 28.53 16.57 -22.38
C LYS A 24 29.82 16.81 -21.59
N LEU A 25 29.71 16.94 -20.27
CA LEU A 25 30.86 17.20 -19.41
C LEU A 25 31.80 15.99 -19.33
N SER A 26 31.28 14.75 -19.39
CA SER A 26 32.10 13.54 -19.37
C SER A 26 33.07 13.41 -20.56
N SER A 27 32.78 14.11 -21.65
CA SER A 27 33.57 14.13 -22.89
C SER A 27 34.67 15.20 -22.90
N LEU A 28 34.72 16.08 -21.90
CA LEU A 28 35.73 17.12 -21.80
C LEU A 28 37.10 16.56 -21.40
N LYS A 29 38.17 17.06 -22.04
CA LYS A 29 39.55 16.69 -21.70
C LYS A 29 40.04 17.37 -20.42
N ASN A 30 39.58 18.59 -20.16
CA ASN A 30 39.90 19.40 -19.00
C ASN A 30 38.58 19.90 -18.37
N PHE A 31 38.61 20.15 -17.06
CA PHE A 31 37.46 20.70 -16.33
C PHE A 31 37.92 21.92 -15.55
N GLU A 32 37.06 22.92 -15.48
CA GLU A 32 37.14 24.09 -14.63
C GLU A 32 36.32 23.86 -13.34
N GLU A 33 36.43 24.80 -12.38
CA GLU A 33 35.70 24.70 -11.10
C GLU A 33 34.17 24.67 -11.30
N GLU A 34 33.67 25.40 -12.29
CA GLU A 34 32.25 25.46 -12.66
C GLU A 34 31.76 24.11 -13.22
N ASP A 35 32.56 23.42 -14.04
CA ASP A 35 32.17 22.11 -14.56
C ASP A 35 32.01 21.05 -13.45
N ILE A 36 32.89 21.07 -12.44
CA ILE A 36 32.80 20.17 -11.28
C ILE A 36 31.53 20.47 -10.47
N HIS A 37 31.15 21.74 -10.37
CA HIS A 37 29.88 22.15 -9.77
C HIS A 37 28.69 21.55 -10.52
N ASP A 38 28.67 21.69 -11.85
CA ASP A 38 27.58 21.22 -12.71
C ASP A 38 27.45 19.71 -12.71
N ILE A 39 28.57 18.98 -12.79
CA ILE A 39 28.57 17.52 -12.65
C ILE A 39 27.91 17.10 -11.33
N ARG A 40 28.26 17.79 -10.23
CA ARG A 40 27.74 17.47 -8.90
C ARG A 40 26.24 17.78 -8.80
N VAL A 41 25.77 18.86 -9.40
CA VAL A 41 24.34 19.21 -9.42
C VAL A 41 23.56 18.20 -10.25
N ALA A 42 24.04 17.89 -11.45
CA ALA A 42 23.40 16.94 -12.36
C ALA A 42 23.36 15.51 -11.78
N SER A 43 24.47 15.00 -11.25
CA SER A 43 24.54 13.66 -10.64
C SER A 43 23.58 13.51 -9.46
N ARG A 44 23.42 14.56 -8.67
CA ARG A 44 22.51 14.64 -7.52
C ARG A 44 21.04 14.65 -7.94
N ARG A 45 20.70 15.39 -9.00
CA ARG A 45 19.34 15.43 -9.57
C ARG A 45 18.95 14.04 -10.08
N LEU A 46 19.79 13.39 -10.89
CA LEU A 46 19.55 12.03 -11.37
C LEU A 46 19.39 11.02 -10.24
N ARG A 47 20.28 11.06 -9.24
CA ARG A 47 20.21 10.17 -8.08
C ARG A 47 18.93 10.37 -7.25
N THR A 48 18.33 11.56 -7.29
CA THR A 48 17.09 11.86 -6.56
C THR A 48 15.86 11.51 -7.39
N GLY A 49 15.85 11.80 -8.69
CA GLY A 49 14.69 11.60 -9.54
C GLY A 49 14.54 10.18 -10.08
N ILE A 50 15.62 9.45 -10.38
CA ILE A 50 15.52 8.04 -10.88
C ILE A 50 14.68 7.17 -9.93
N PRO A 51 14.85 7.21 -8.59
CA PRO A 51 14.00 6.44 -7.68
C PRO A 51 12.54 6.90 -7.67
N ILE A 52 12.29 8.22 -7.82
CA ILE A 52 10.93 8.79 -7.84
C ILE A 52 10.16 8.28 -9.07
N PHE A 53 10.83 8.25 -10.23
CA PHE A 53 10.28 7.78 -11.49
C PHE A 53 10.62 6.31 -11.77
N SER A 54 10.76 5.49 -10.73
CA SER A 54 11.19 4.09 -10.90
C SER A 54 10.18 3.24 -11.67
N SER A 55 8.90 3.62 -11.73
CA SER A 55 7.91 2.97 -12.60
C SER A 55 8.14 3.23 -14.10
N CYS A 56 8.99 4.18 -14.46
CA CYS A 56 9.36 4.48 -15.84
C CYS A 56 10.55 3.64 -16.34
N PHE A 57 11.22 2.88 -15.45
CA PHE A 57 12.47 2.19 -15.76
C PHE A 57 12.44 0.73 -15.27
N GLU A 58 13.24 -0.13 -15.89
CA GLU A 58 13.44 -1.48 -15.38
C GLU A 58 14.28 -1.48 -14.09
N GLY A 59 13.86 -2.25 -13.08
CA GLY A 59 14.48 -2.23 -11.75
C GLY A 59 15.98 -2.60 -11.74
N LYS A 60 16.42 -3.52 -12.62
CA LYS A 60 17.84 -3.91 -12.71
C LYS A 60 18.72 -2.80 -13.31
N GLU A 61 18.19 -2.07 -14.28
CA GLU A 61 18.91 -0.99 -14.96
C GLU A 61 19.02 0.24 -14.06
N ALA A 62 17.91 0.64 -13.44
CA ALA A 62 17.88 1.73 -12.47
C ALA A 62 18.88 1.52 -11.33
N ALA A 63 18.97 0.29 -10.79
CA ALA A 63 19.94 -0.05 -9.74
C ALA A 63 21.41 0.11 -10.19
N LYS A 64 21.73 -0.30 -11.43
CA LYS A 64 23.07 -0.13 -12.03
C LYS A 64 23.41 1.35 -12.17
N TRP A 65 22.48 2.17 -12.68
CA TRP A 65 22.66 3.62 -12.82
C TRP A 65 22.89 4.30 -11.48
N LEU A 66 22.06 4.00 -10.48
CA LEU A 66 22.16 4.56 -9.13
C LEU A 66 23.50 4.23 -8.46
N LYS A 67 24.02 3.02 -8.65
CA LYS A 67 25.34 2.61 -8.15
C LYS A 67 26.46 3.46 -8.75
N ALA A 68 26.42 3.69 -10.07
CA ALA A 68 27.40 4.54 -10.75
C ALA A 68 27.30 6.00 -10.31
N LEU A 69 26.09 6.56 -10.28
CA LEU A 69 25.83 7.94 -9.84
C LEU A 69 26.24 8.17 -8.38
N LYS A 70 26.04 7.19 -7.49
CA LYS A 70 26.49 7.24 -6.10
C LYS A 70 28.01 7.30 -6.00
N SER A 71 28.71 6.46 -6.75
CA SER A 71 30.18 6.46 -6.81
C SER A 71 30.72 7.81 -7.30
N LEU A 72 30.16 8.36 -8.37
CA LEU A 72 30.52 9.67 -8.90
C LEU A 72 30.26 10.79 -7.87
N THR A 73 29.06 10.85 -7.31
CA THR A 73 28.68 11.89 -6.35
C THR A 73 29.56 11.88 -5.10
N ASN A 74 29.95 10.68 -4.61
CA ASN A 74 30.85 10.57 -3.46
C ASN A 74 32.25 11.12 -3.78
N SER A 75 32.80 10.81 -4.96
CA SER A 75 34.12 11.35 -5.37
C SER A 75 34.17 12.87 -5.50
N LEU A 76 33.02 13.50 -5.79
CA LEU A 76 32.88 14.95 -5.87
C LEU A 76 32.71 15.60 -4.49
N GLY A 77 32.36 14.83 -3.45
CA GLY A 77 32.24 15.30 -2.08
C GLY A 77 33.58 15.73 -1.50
N ASP A 78 34.59 14.86 -1.61
CA ASP A 78 35.94 15.09 -1.04
C ASP A 78 36.58 16.38 -1.59
N ALA A 79 36.35 16.65 -2.87
CA ALA A 79 36.87 17.84 -3.53
C ALA A 79 36.18 19.11 -3.03
N ARG A 80 34.84 19.08 -2.87
CA ARG A 80 34.07 20.19 -2.35
C ARG A 80 34.44 20.52 -0.89
N ASP A 81 34.65 19.50 -0.07
CA ASP A 81 35.04 19.70 1.32
C ASP A 81 36.40 20.40 1.41
N SER A 82 37.32 20.06 0.51
CA SER A 82 38.62 20.75 0.37
C SER A 82 38.44 22.21 -0.04
N ASP A 83 37.58 22.51 -1.04
CA ASP A 83 37.31 23.89 -1.49
C ASP A 83 36.74 24.77 -0.38
N VAL A 84 35.75 24.24 0.34
CA VAL A 84 35.06 24.96 1.42
C VAL A 84 36.03 25.24 2.58
N PHE A 85 36.90 24.29 2.91
CA PHE A 85 37.89 24.47 3.96
C PHE A 85 39.02 25.43 3.55
N ILE A 86 39.56 25.32 2.34
CA ILE A 86 40.56 26.27 1.81
C ILE A 86 40.00 27.69 1.85
N LYS A 87 38.75 27.90 1.39
CA LYS A 87 38.08 29.21 1.42
C LYS A 87 37.91 29.76 2.83
N TYR A 88 37.75 28.90 3.83
CA TYR A 88 37.68 29.31 5.23
C TYR A 88 39.07 29.76 5.75
N LEU A 89 40.10 28.96 5.53
CA LEU A 89 41.46 29.27 5.99
C LEU A 89 42.04 30.52 5.31
N SER A 90 41.79 30.73 4.02
CA SER A 90 42.28 31.90 3.28
C SER A 90 41.72 33.25 3.78
N ARG A 91 40.83 33.28 4.78
CA ARG A 91 40.34 34.50 5.43
C ARG A 91 41.33 35.07 6.46
N TYR A 92 42.31 34.28 6.89
CA TYR A 92 43.28 34.70 7.89
C TYR A 92 44.62 34.96 7.19
N GLU A 93 45.14 36.17 7.34
CA GLU A 93 46.49 36.51 6.86
C GLU A 93 47.52 36.03 7.89
N ASN A 94 48.02 34.81 7.72
CA ASN A 94 49.03 34.21 8.59
C ASN A 94 50.01 33.33 7.78
N GLN A 95 51.31 33.51 7.97
CA GLN A 95 52.36 32.89 7.15
C GLN A 95 52.36 31.34 7.22
N PRO A 96 52.39 30.68 8.39
CA PRO A 96 52.22 29.23 8.52
C PRO A 96 50.95 28.68 7.85
N LEU A 97 49.87 29.47 7.83
CA LEU A 97 48.62 29.07 7.21
C LEU A 97 48.70 29.02 5.68
N THR A 98 49.58 29.83 5.09
CA THR A 98 49.78 29.89 3.64
C THR A 98 50.35 28.55 3.12
N GLU A 99 51.31 27.96 3.83
CA GLU A 99 51.90 26.66 3.48
C GLU A 99 50.88 25.52 3.59
N ILE A 100 50.07 25.53 4.66
CA ILE A 100 48.96 24.58 4.85
C ILE A 100 47.95 24.67 3.69
N VAL A 101 47.57 25.90 3.30
CA VAL A 101 46.63 26.14 2.20
C VAL A 101 47.18 25.62 0.87
N GLU A 102 48.47 25.82 0.58
CA GLU A 102 49.09 25.29 -0.65
C GLU A 102 49.07 23.76 -0.69
N ARG A 103 49.34 23.07 0.43
CA ARG A 103 49.21 21.60 0.49
C ARG A 103 47.78 21.12 0.27
N LEU A 104 46.81 21.81 0.87
CA LEU A 104 45.40 21.49 0.68
C LEU A 104 44.97 21.68 -0.79
N LYS A 105 45.49 22.70 -1.49
CA LYS A 105 45.27 22.87 -2.93
C LYS A 105 45.80 21.68 -3.72
N VAL A 106 47.01 21.19 -3.41
CA VAL A 106 47.56 19.99 -4.06
C VAL A 106 46.69 18.76 -3.81
N SER A 107 46.21 18.57 -2.58
CA SER A 107 45.29 17.47 -2.24
C SER A 107 43.97 17.57 -3.01
N ARG A 108 43.40 18.78 -3.10
CA ARG A 108 42.19 19.06 -3.89
C ARG A 108 42.39 18.70 -5.36
N GLU A 109 43.51 19.07 -5.99
CA GLU A 109 43.77 18.72 -7.39
C GLU A 109 43.77 17.20 -7.61
N LYS A 110 44.28 16.42 -6.66
CA LYS A 110 44.17 14.95 -6.70
C LYS A 110 42.72 14.47 -6.65
N SER A 111 41.90 15.06 -5.78
CA SER A 111 40.47 14.76 -5.69
C SER A 111 39.72 15.10 -6.98
N TYR A 112 40.05 16.24 -7.62
CA TYR A 112 39.52 16.57 -8.94
C TYR A 112 39.92 15.52 -9.97
N ILE A 113 41.20 15.16 -10.09
CA ILE A 113 41.66 14.12 -11.02
C ILE A 113 40.90 12.79 -10.82
N PHE A 114 40.64 12.42 -9.56
CA PHE A 114 39.88 11.21 -9.26
C PHE A 114 38.41 11.33 -9.73
N ALA A 115 37.74 12.45 -9.47
CA ALA A 115 36.39 12.71 -9.96
C ALA A 115 36.32 12.69 -11.50
N LYS A 116 37.30 13.28 -12.18
CA LYS A 116 37.45 13.24 -13.65
C LYS A 116 37.52 11.80 -14.16
N LYS A 117 38.37 10.97 -13.54
CA LYS A 117 38.50 9.56 -13.89
C LYS A 117 37.17 8.81 -13.72
N ARG A 118 36.40 9.13 -12.68
CA ARG A 118 35.11 8.49 -12.41
C ARG A 118 34.04 8.83 -13.45
N ILE A 119 33.90 10.10 -13.83
CA ILE A 119 32.92 10.48 -14.86
C ILE A 119 33.31 9.90 -16.24
N SER A 120 34.60 9.91 -16.60
CA SER A 120 35.05 9.26 -17.84
C SER A 120 34.85 7.74 -17.85
N GLN A 121 34.97 7.07 -16.70
CA GLN A 121 34.64 5.64 -16.58
C GLN A 121 33.15 5.39 -16.79
N MET A 122 32.30 6.25 -16.23
CA MET A 122 30.85 6.15 -16.39
C MET A 122 30.43 6.29 -17.86
N HIS A 123 31.00 7.27 -18.57
CA HIS A 123 30.80 7.43 -20.02
C HIS A 123 31.26 6.20 -20.81
N LYS A 124 32.48 5.70 -20.58
CA LYS A 124 33.00 4.50 -21.26
C LYS A 124 32.17 3.24 -21.02
N SER A 125 31.42 3.17 -19.92
CA SER A 125 30.54 2.04 -19.61
C SER A 125 29.18 2.10 -20.32
N GLY A 126 28.91 3.17 -21.09
CA GLY A 126 27.66 3.40 -21.80
C GLY A 126 26.48 3.78 -20.89
N ILE A 127 26.71 4.00 -19.59
CA ILE A 127 25.63 4.22 -18.61
C ILE A 127 24.88 5.54 -18.86
N LEU A 128 25.57 6.59 -19.33
CA LEU A 128 24.92 7.88 -19.56
C LEU A 128 24.02 7.84 -20.79
N GLU A 129 24.50 7.18 -21.84
CA GLU A 129 23.78 6.93 -23.08
C GLU A 129 22.57 6.01 -22.82
N ASP A 130 22.75 4.99 -22.00
CA ASP A 130 21.70 4.06 -21.55
C ASP A 130 20.57 4.79 -20.81
N ILE A 131 20.91 5.68 -19.86
CA ILE A 131 19.94 6.55 -19.17
C ILE A 131 19.18 7.43 -20.18
N ILE A 132 19.90 8.09 -21.10
CA ILE A 132 19.29 9.01 -22.08
C ILE A 132 18.38 8.26 -23.07
N SER A 133 18.80 7.08 -23.53
CA SER A 133 18.00 6.25 -24.44
C SER A 133 16.70 5.83 -23.76
N ASN A 134 16.79 5.31 -22.54
CA ASN A 134 15.62 4.92 -21.75
C ASN A 134 14.69 6.11 -21.49
N LEU A 135 15.22 7.29 -21.17
CA LEU A 135 14.43 8.52 -20.98
C LEU A 135 13.67 8.93 -22.25
N LYS A 136 14.27 8.74 -23.43
CA LYS A 136 13.64 9.09 -24.72
C LYS A 136 12.57 8.08 -25.16
N GLU A 137 12.71 6.84 -24.71
CA GLU A 137 11.81 5.73 -25.04
C GLU A 137 10.82 5.38 -23.91
N ILE A 138 10.71 6.24 -22.87
CA ILE A 138 9.77 6.00 -21.76
C ILE A 138 8.37 5.76 -22.32
N ASN A 139 7.78 4.66 -21.87
CA ASN A 139 6.38 4.36 -22.04
C ASN A 139 5.86 3.80 -20.72
N CYS A 140 5.28 4.66 -19.89
CA CYS A 140 4.69 4.27 -18.61
C CYS A 140 3.22 4.68 -18.55
N SER A 141 2.43 3.96 -17.76
CA SER A 141 1.02 4.32 -17.54
C SER A 141 0.90 5.72 -16.95
N ASP A 142 -0.13 6.46 -17.37
CA ASP A 142 -0.45 7.78 -16.82
C ASP A 142 -0.82 7.64 -15.34
N LYS A 143 0.15 7.95 -14.48
CA LYS A 143 -0.05 8.10 -13.04
C LYS A 143 -0.15 9.59 -12.70
N ASN A 144 -1.01 9.91 -11.74
CA ASN A 144 -1.18 11.27 -11.28
C ASN A 144 0.11 11.79 -10.60
N CYS A 145 0.76 12.78 -11.22
CA CYS A 145 2.00 13.37 -10.72
C CYS A 145 1.82 14.12 -9.38
N TYR A 146 0.63 14.70 -9.14
CA TYR A 146 0.32 15.37 -7.87
C TYR A 146 0.18 14.37 -6.73
N SER A 147 -0.44 13.20 -6.96
CA SER A 147 -0.49 12.13 -5.95
C SER A 147 0.90 11.63 -5.58
N LEU A 148 1.72 11.33 -6.60
CA LEU A 148 3.09 10.88 -6.40
C LEU A 148 3.93 11.94 -5.68
N GLY A 149 3.74 13.21 -6.05
CA GLY A 149 4.38 14.36 -5.42
C GLY A 149 4.01 14.50 -3.95
N LEU A 150 2.71 14.47 -3.63
CA LEU A 150 2.18 14.58 -2.28
C LEU A 150 2.75 13.50 -1.36
N ALA A 151 2.74 12.24 -1.79
CA ALA A 151 3.27 11.14 -0.99
C ALA A 151 4.77 11.29 -0.74
N ASN A 152 5.56 11.62 -1.78
CA ASN A 152 6.98 11.86 -1.63
C ASN A 152 7.29 13.04 -0.69
N ILE A 153 6.51 14.11 -0.75
CA ILE A 153 6.61 15.29 0.13
C ILE A 153 6.32 14.89 1.57
N CYS A 154 5.23 14.17 1.81
CA CYS A 154 4.84 13.69 3.14
C CYS A 154 5.94 12.81 3.77
N VAL A 155 6.48 11.83 3.02
CA VAL A 155 7.58 10.98 3.47
C VAL A 155 8.80 11.82 3.85
N ARG A 156 9.23 12.72 2.96
CA ARG A 156 10.48 13.48 3.15
C ARG A 156 10.36 14.55 4.22
N TYR A 157 9.19 15.18 4.37
CA TYR A 157 8.93 16.15 5.42
C TYR A 157 8.85 15.49 6.80
N SER A 158 8.22 14.31 6.91
CA SER A 158 8.20 13.52 8.16
C SER A 158 9.62 13.25 8.70
N ALA A 159 10.58 12.99 7.80
CA ALA A 159 11.98 12.87 8.18
C ALA A 159 12.57 14.18 8.72
N VAL A 160 12.20 15.34 8.15
CA VAL A 160 12.62 16.66 8.66
C VAL A 160 12.04 16.89 10.06
N GLU A 161 10.74 16.66 10.26
CA GLU A 161 10.08 16.76 11.58
C GLU A 161 10.70 15.83 12.62
N LYS A 162 11.07 14.61 12.22
CA LYS A 162 11.71 13.65 13.11
C LYS A 162 13.05 14.16 13.63
N TYR A 163 13.86 14.77 12.77
CA TYR A 163 15.20 15.25 13.13
C TYR A 163 15.23 16.69 13.63
N SER A 164 14.14 17.45 13.50
CA SER A 164 14.07 18.82 14.01
C SER A 164 14.24 18.89 15.53
N ARG A 165 13.79 17.86 16.27
CA ARG A 165 14.01 17.72 17.72
C ARG A 165 15.47 17.76 18.13
N ASN A 166 16.39 17.40 17.23
CA ASN A 166 17.81 17.46 17.54
C ASN A 166 18.30 18.91 17.63
N LEU A 167 17.55 19.89 17.11
CA LEU A 167 17.85 21.31 17.31
C LEU A 167 17.60 21.77 18.75
N ASP A 168 17.01 20.95 19.63
CA ASP A 168 16.87 21.31 21.05
C ASP A 168 18.20 21.25 21.80
N ASP A 169 19.15 20.45 21.32
CA ASP A 169 20.49 20.32 21.88
C ASP A 169 21.54 20.93 20.94
N VAL A 170 22.11 22.06 21.36
CA VAL A 170 23.19 22.72 20.63
C VAL A 170 24.39 21.79 20.39
N TYR A 171 24.64 20.77 21.21
CA TYR A 171 25.79 19.88 21.06
C TYR A 171 25.53 18.63 20.21
N ASP A 172 24.30 18.36 19.75
CA ASP A 172 23.96 17.19 18.93
C ASP A 172 24.34 17.36 17.45
N LYS A 173 25.65 17.44 17.18
CA LYS A 173 26.22 17.51 15.82
C LYS A 173 25.71 16.38 14.91
N THR A 174 25.54 15.18 15.47
CA THR A 174 25.09 14.02 14.69
C THR A 174 23.64 14.18 14.28
N GLY A 175 22.78 14.63 15.18
CA GLY A 175 21.37 14.93 14.90
C GLY A 175 21.19 16.09 13.94
N HIS A 176 21.98 17.16 14.09
CA HIS A 176 22.01 18.29 13.15
C HIS A 176 22.40 17.85 11.73
N HIS A 177 23.41 16.98 11.60
CA HIS A 177 23.79 16.43 10.31
C HIS A 177 22.68 15.58 9.68
N LYS A 178 21.96 14.79 10.48
CA LYS A 178 20.77 14.04 9.99
C LYS A 178 19.67 14.98 9.52
N MET A 179 19.39 16.06 10.25
CA MET A 179 18.43 17.08 9.84
C MET A 179 18.84 17.74 8.52
N ARG A 180 20.11 18.11 8.37
CA ARG A 180 20.66 18.63 7.11
C ARG A 180 20.39 17.69 5.94
N ILE A 181 20.64 16.40 6.11
CA ILE A 181 20.37 15.40 5.08
C ILE A 181 18.88 15.32 4.75
N ALA A 182 18.00 15.34 5.75
CA ALA A 182 16.56 15.30 5.56
C ALA A 182 16.06 16.52 4.78
N VAL A 183 16.43 17.74 5.19
CA VAL A 183 16.06 19.00 4.50
C VAL A 183 16.56 18.99 3.07
N LYS A 184 17.80 18.56 2.85
CA LYS A 184 18.41 18.42 1.51
C LYS A 184 17.59 17.47 0.63
N LYS A 185 17.25 16.28 1.13
CA LYS A 185 16.45 15.29 0.39
C LYS A 185 15.04 15.78 0.11
N PHE A 186 14.45 16.53 1.05
CA PHE A 186 13.12 17.09 0.89
C PHE A 186 13.10 18.18 -0.17
N ARG A 187 14.02 19.15 -0.09
CA ARG A 187 14.14 20.21 -1.10
C ARG A 187 14.36 19.65 -2.50
N TYR A 188 15.24 18.66 -2.67
CA TYR A 188 15.49 18.10 -4.00
C TYR A 188 14.30 17.33 -4.55
N CYS A 189 13.50 16.74 -3.66
CA CYS A 189 12.24 16.15 -4.05
C CYS A 189 11.27 17.22 -4.56
N LEU A 190 11.19 18.37 -3.88
CA LEU A 190 10.37 19.49 -4.35
C LEU A 190 10.86 20.08 -5.66
N GLU A 191 12.18 20.13 -5.90
CA GLU A 191 12.75 20.55 -7.18
C GLU A 191 12.24 19.65 -8.33
N VAL A 192 12.07 18.34 -8.10
CA VAL A 192 11.53 17.38 -9.09
C VAL A 192 10.07 17.68 -9.43
N PHE A 193 9.23 18.00 -8.44
CA PHE A 193 7.80 18.28 -8.67
C PHE A 193 7.49 19.75 -8.96
N SER A 194 8.46 20.65 -8.82
CA SER A 194 8.29 22.08 -9.10
C SER A 194 7.71 22.39 -10.49
N PRO A 195 8.03 21.65 -11.58
CA PRO A 195 7.45 21.95 -12.91
C PRO A 195 5.93 21.76 -13.00
N LEU A 196 5.30 21.10 -12.01
CA LEU A 196 3.83 20.94 -11.95
C LEU A 196 3.12 22.28 -11.68
N PHE A 197 3.81 23.25 -11.08
CA PHE A 197 3.20 24.51 -10.63
C PHE A 197 3.69 25.70 -11.46
N ASP A 198 2.78 26.63 -11.74
CA ASP A 198 3.09 27.82 -12.55
C ASP A 198 4.17 28.70 -11.88
N ASP A 199 4.16 28.79 -10.55
CA ASP A 199 5.15 29.51 -9.73
C ASP A 199 6.43 28.71 -9.43
N LYS A 200 6.49 27.46 -9.93
CA LYS A 200 7.54 26.48 -9.68
C LYS A 200 7.90 26.29 -8.21
N LEU A 201 6.93 26.45 -7.30
CA LEU A 201 7.15 26.38 -5.84
C LEU A 201 8.30 27.28 -5.37
N SER A 202 8.47 28.43 -6.01
CA SER A 202 9.65 29.29 -5.82
C SER A 202 9.79 29.81 -4.40
N ALA A 203 8.68 30.16 -3.73
CA ALA A 203 8.67 30.60 -2.34
C ALA A 203 9.06 29.45 -1.40
N GLU A 204 8.47 28.27 -1.57
CA GLU A 204 8.71 27.09 -0.75
C GLU A 204 10.16 26.61 -0.86
N LEU A 205 10.68 26.55 -2.09
CA LEU A 205 12.07 26.22 -2.37
C LEU A 205 13.05 27.26 -1.80
N ALA A 206 12.69 28.54 -1.80
CA ALA A 206 13.52 29.60 -1.23
C ALA A 206 13.66 29.46 0.29
N SER A 207 12.55 29.24 1.00
CA SER A 207 12.57 29.07 2.46
C SER A 207 13.33 27.81 2.88
N LEU A 208 13.16 26.69 2.15
CA LEU A 208 13.96 25.49 2.39
C LEU A 208 15.44 25.67 2.03
N LYS A 209 15.75 26.48 1.01
CA LYS A 209 17.14 26.78 0.65
C LYS A 209 17.82 27.55 1.77
N GLU A 210 17.15 28.53 2.38
CA GLU A 210 17.69 29.25 3.55
C GLU A 210 18.04 28.29 4.69
N LEU A 211 17.11 27.41 5.07
CA LEU A 211 17.35 26.41 6.12
C LEU A 211 18.49 25.45 5.74
N GLN A 212 18.49 24.94 4.50
CA GLN A 212 19.51 24.03 4.00
C GLN A 212 20.90 24.70 4.00
N ASP A 213 21.00 25.96 3.60
CA ASP A 213 22.26 26.70 3.53
C ASP A 213 22.80 26.99 4.93
N SER A 214 21.93 27.30 5.89
CA SER A 214 22.30 27.47 7.30
C SER A 214 22.82 26.16 7.93
N LEU A 215 22.05 25.07 7.80
CA LEU A 215 22.46 23.72 8.23
C LEU A 215 23.75 23.27 7.51
N GLY A 216 23.91 23.65 6.24
CA GLY A 216 25.09 23.40 5.44
C GLY A 216 26.34 24.02 6.05
N LYS A 217 26.31 25.33 6.30
CA LYS A 217 27.43 26.05 6.93
C LYS A 217 27.74 25.52 8.32
N MET A 218 26.72 25.21 9.12
CA MET A 218 26.92 24.66 10.46
C MET A 218 27.66 23.32 10.41
N HIS A 219 27.28 22.43 9.49
CA HIS A 219 27.97 21.17 9.27
C HIS A 219 29.41 21.37 8.76
N ASP A 220 29.66 22.34 7.88
CA ASP A 220 31.01 22.67 7.43
C ASP A 220 31.91 23.02 8.64
N PHE A 221 31.41 23.82 9.59
CA PHE A 221 32.14 24.12 10.83
C PHE A 221 32.33 22.91 11.75
N ASP A 222 31.36 22.00 11.84
CA ASP A 222 31.53 20.75 12.59
C ASP A 222 32.71 19.93 12.02
N VAL A 223 32.82 19.85 10.68
CA VAL A 223 33.95 19.20 9.99
C VAL A 223 35.26 19.96 10.22
N PHE A 224 35.24 21.30 10.20
CA PHE A 224 36.44 22.10 10.44
C PHE A 224 37.01 21.89 11.83
N LEU A 225 36.15 21.80 12.85
CA LEU A 225 36.56 21.52 14.23
C LEU A 225 37.28 20.18 14.38
N GLU A 226 36.99 19.21 13.51
CA GLU A 226 37.67 17.90 13.47
C GLU A 226 38.96 17.96 12.64
N LYS A 227 38.96 18.65 11.49
CA LYS A 227 40.10 18.73 10.57
C LYS A 227 41.23 19.64 11.04
N ILE A 228 40.93 20.73 11.75
CA ILE A 228 41.94 21.69 12.21
C ILE A 228 43.02 20.99 13.05
N PRO A 229 42.70 20.22 14.11
CA PRO A 229 43.72 19.52 14.89
C PRO A 229 44.53 18.48 14.10
N GLU A 230 43.92 17.82 13.11
CA GLU A 230 44.58 16.83 12.25
C GLU A 230 45.69 17.48 11.42
N ILE A 231 45.36 18.56 10.70
CA ILE A 231 46.28 19.24 9.79
C ILE A 231 47.39 19.98 10.55
N ILE A 232 47.05 20.54 11.71
CA ILE A 232 48.03 21.17 12.61
C ILE A 232 49.05 20.12 13.07
N ARG A 233 48.58 18.93 13.47
CA ARG A 233 49.46 17.83 13.89
C ARG A 233 50.41 17.39 12.76
N GLU A 234 49.90 17.25 11.54
CA GLU A 234 50.74 16.95 10.37
C GLU A 234 51.84 18.00 10.15
N SER A 235 51.48 19.28 10.31
CA SER A 235 52.41 20.41 10.14
C SER A 235 53.54 20.42 11.18
N VAL A 236 53.27 19.97 12.42
CA VAL A 236 54.29 19.83 13.47
C VAL A 236 55.35 18.79 13.10
N PHE A 237 54.96 17.67 12.49
CA PHE A 237 55.89 16.61 12.05
C PHE A 237 56.76 17.04 10.85
N GLU A 238 56.41 18.13 10.18
CA GLU A 238 57.12 18.67 9.03
C GLU A 238 58.08 19.81 9.40
N GLY A 239 58.28 20.08 10.69
CA GLY A 239 59.33 20.98 11.20
C GLY A 239 58.89 22.43 11.44
N ALA A 240 57.59 22.70 11.48
CA ALA A 240 57.09 24.03 11.79
C ALA A 240 57.14 24.37 13.30
N ASP A 241 57.20 25.67 13.59
CA ASP A 241 57.31 26.22 14.96
C ASP A 241 56.07 25.86 15.79
N VAL A 242 56.27 25.01 16.80
CA VAL A 242 55.20 24.39 17.60
C VAL A 242 54.36 25.44 18.31
N ASP A 243 54.98 26.46 18.90
CA ASP A 243 54.27 27.46 19.70
C ASP A 243 53.36 28.30 18.80
N LYS A 244 53.87 28.75 17.64
CA LYS A 244 53.08 29.53 16.65
C LYS A 244 51.93 28.74 16.06
N ILE A 245 52.13 27.44 15.84
CA ILE A 245 51.10 26.55 15.28
C ILE A 245 49.99 26.26 16.30
N LEU A 246 50.33 26.09 17.58
CA LEU A 246 49.35 25.90 18.64
C LEU A 246 48.52 27.17 18.87
N GLU A 247 49.14 28.35 18.87
CA GLU A 247 48.41 29.63 18.92
C GLU A 247 47.44 29.79 17.75
N LEU A 248 47.88 29.43 16.53
CA LEU A 248 47.03 29.43 15.35
C LEU A 248 45.87 28.43 15.47
N GLN A 249 46.12 27.23 16.00
CA GLN A 249 45.09 26.23 16.25
C GLN A 249 44.01 26.77 17.19
N ASP A 250 44.40 27.37 18.32
CA ASP A 250 43.47 27.91 19.31
C ASP A 250 42.63 29.05 18.72
N LEU A 251 43.24 29.94 17.93
CA LEU A 251 42.54 31.00 17.21
C LEU A 251 41.47 30.44 16.25
N LEU A 252 41.85 29.47 15.42
CA LEU A 252 40.96 28.86 14.43
C LEU A 252 39.82 28.08 15.09
N LEU A 253 40.12 27.29 16.13
CA LEU A 253 39.12 26.52 16.88
C LEU A 253 38.13 27.45 17.59
N LYS A 254 38.61 28.53 18.21
CA LYS A 254 37.73 29.52 18.85
C LYS A 254 36.78 30.15 17.84
N SER A 255 37.31 30.67 16.73
CA SER A 255 36.50 31.29 15.67
C SER A 255 35.49 30.31 15.04
N CYS A 256 35.89 29.04 14.84
CA CYS A 256 34.99 27.99 14.37
C CYS A 256 33.83 27.76 15.34
N ARG A 257 34.09 27.65 16.65
CA ARG A 257 33.04 27.43 17.67
C ARG A 257 32.05 28.60 17.71
N GLU A 258 32.56 29.83 17.77
CA GLU A 258 31.72 31.03 17.81
C GLU A 258 30.85 31.16 16.54
N SER A 259 31.41 30.87 15.36
CA SER A 259 30.68 30.89 14.11
C SER A 259 29.60 29.81 14.05
N ARG A 260 29.93 28.61 14.53
CA ARG A 260 29.02 27.48 14.59
C ARG A 260 27.84 27.75 15.52
N ASP A 261 28.09 28.29 16.71
CA ASP A 261 27.03 28.57 17.71
C ASP A 261 26.09 29.69 17.24
N ARG A 262 26.63 30.69 16.52
CA ARG A 262 25.82 31.71 15.85
C ARG A 262 24.91 31.09 14.78
N LEU A 263 25.46 30.24 13.92
CA LEU A 263 24.70 29.55 12.87
C LEU A 263 23.65 28.59 13.45
N TYR A 264 23.92 27.95 14.58
CA TYR A 264 22.91 27.14 15.27
C TYR A 264 21.72 28.02 15.69
N THR A 265 21.99 29.18 16.29
CA THR A 265 20.94 30.12 16.72
C THR A 265 20.13 30.65 15.51
N GLU A 266 20.80 30.97 14.40
CA GLU A 266 20.14 31.37 13.15
C GLU A 266 19.30 30.23 12.57
N THR A 267 19.84 29.01 12.51
CA THR A 267 19.15 27.82 12.02
C THR A 267 17.87 27.55 12.79
N ARG A 268 17.92 27.67 14.13
CA ARG A 268 16.74 27.50 14.98
C ARG A 268 15.64 28.51 14.64
N LYS A 269 16.01 29.79 14.50
CA LYS A 269 15.05 30.84 14.10
C LYS A 269 14.41 30.59 12.74
N VAL A 270 15.20 30.11 11.76
CA VAL A 270 14.69 29.77 10.43
C VAL A 270 13.71 28.60 10.50
N TRP A 271 14.02 27.57 11.30
CA TRP A 271 13.14 26.43 11.52
C TRP A 271 11.84 26.82 12.24
N ASP A 272 11.93 27.59 13.33
CA ASP A 272 10.77 28.02 14.11
C ASP A 272 9.80 28.82 13.24
N ARG A 273 10.30 29.76 12.42
CA ARG A 273 9.49 30.52 11.46
C ARG A 273 8.78 29.62 10.44
N LEU A 274 9.49 28.64 9.87
CA LEU A 274 8.90 27.69 8.94
C LEU A 274 7.77 26.86 9.57
N ASN A 275 7.93 26.50 10.84
CA ASN A 275 6.95 25.72 11.58
C ASN A 275 5.71 26.56 11.97
N ASP A 276 5.92 27.81 12.40
CA ASP A 276 4.85 28.75 12.76
C ASP A 276 4.00 29.17 11.56
N GLU A 277 4.60 29.21 10.36
CA GLU A 277 3.91 29.55 9.10
C GLU A 277 3.12 28.37 8.49
N TYR A 278 2.95 27.25 9.21
CA TYR A 278 2.24 26.06 8.73
C TYR A 278 2.73 25.59 7.35
N TYR A 279 4.06 25.61 7.17
CA TYR A 279 4.70 25.36 5.88
C TYR A 279 4.24 24.03 5.24
N LYS A 280 4.11 22.98 6.07
CA LYS A 280 3.70 21.65 5.60
C LYS A 280 2.28 21.68 5.06
N GLU A 281 1.37 22.25 5.83
CA GLU A 281 -0.05 22.31 5.52
C GLU A 281 -0.28 23.08 4.22
N HIS A 282 0.32 24.26 4.08
CA HIS A 282 0.25 25.07 2.86
C HIS A 282 0.80 24.33 1.64
N LEU A 283 1.95 23.66 1.78
CA LEU A 283 2.53 22.90 0.69
C LEU A 283 1.67 21.68 0.32
N THR A 284 1.17 20.92 1.29
CA THR A 284 0.29 19.77 1.01
C THR A 284 -1.01 20.21 0.34
N ALA A 285 -1.59 21.34 0.76
CA ALA A 285 -2.80 21.90 0.16
C ALA A 285 -2.59 22.21 -1.33
N LYS A 286 -1.46 22.82 -1.72
CA LYS A 286 -1.14 23.07 -3.14
C LYS A 286 -1.19 21.80 -3.99
N PHE A 287 -0.68 20.67 -3.48
CA PHE A 287 -0.74 19.39 -4.20
C PHE A 287 -2.15 18.81 -4.21
N GLU A 288 -2.85 18.88 -3.09
CA GLU A 288 -4.20 18.34 -2.93
C GLU A 288 -5.26 19.07 -3.77
N GLU A 289 -5.15 20.39 -3.94
CA GLU A 289 -6.02 21.19 -4.81
C GLU A 289 -5.96 20.76 -6.29
N ASN A 290 -4.86 20.11 -6.69
CA ASN A 290 -4.65 19.62 -8.06
C ASN A 290 -4.83 18.09 -8.17
N LEU A 291 -5.17 17.42 -7.06
CA LEU A 291 -5.69 16.07 -7.15
C LEU A 291 -7.08 16.17 -7.80
N PRO A 292 -7.42 15.25 -8.72
CA PRO A 292 -8.77 15.10 -9.19
C PRO A 292 -9.67 15.03 -7.96
N ASP A 293 -10.73 15.84 -7.94
CA ASP A 293 -11.90 15.53 -7.14
C ASP A 293 -12.33 14.15 -7.56
N CYS A 294 -11.85 13.12 -6.87
CA CYS A 294 -12.24 11.76 -7.14
C CYS A 294 -13.59 11.56 -6.47
N LEU A 295 -14.59 12.26 -7.00
CA LEU A 295 -15.94 11.75 -7.06
C LEU A 295 -15.89 10.47 -7.89
N LYS A 296 -15.31 9.40 -7.31
CA LYS A 296 -15.59 8.05 -7.74
C LYS A 296 -17.02 7.83 -7.33
N GLU A 297 -17.93 7.84 -8.30
CA GLU A 297 -19.31 7.41 -8.08
C GLU A 297 -19.28 5.92 -7.74
N MET A 298 -19.25 5.62 -6.44
CA MET A 298 -19.58 4.29 -5.94
C MET A 298 -21.10 4.15 -6.02
N GLN A 299 -21.56 3.24 -6.87
CA GLN A 299 -22.98 2.94 -7.03
C GLN A 299 -23.56 2.19 -5.82
N SER A 300 -22.72 1.46 -5.08
CA SER A 300 -23.17 0.73 -3.89
C SER A 300 -23.24 1.65 -2.66
N GLN A 301 -24.35 1.55 -1.94
CA GLN A 301 -24.59 2.28 -0.69
C GLN A 301 -24.11 1.52 0.56
N LYS A 302 -23.78 0.22 0.43
CA LYS A 302 -23.30 -0.62 1.54
C LYS A 302 -21.81 -0.92 1.37
N LEU A 303 -21.00 -0.41 2.28
CA LEU A 303 -19.55 -0.30 2.14
C LEU A 303 -18.82 -1.05 3.26
N MET A 304 -17.72 -1.71 2.92
CA MET A 304 -16.73 -2.20 3.87
C MET A 304 -15.69 -1.11 4.10
N ILE A 305 -15.42 -0.81 5.36
CA ILE A 305 -14.34 0.07 5.80
C ILE A 305 -13.27 -0.79 6.48
N VAL A 306 -12.05 -0.72 5.98
CA VAL A 306 -10.92 -1.51 6.48
C VAL A 306 -9.69 -0.63 6.72
N SER A 307 -8.90 -0.92 7.75
CA SER A 307 -7.71 -0.16 8.12
C SER A 307 -6.66 -1.04 8.77
N ASP A 308 -5.42 -0.56 8.84
CA ASP A 308 -4.34 -1.12 9.64
C ASP A 308 -4.11 -2.62 9.33
N ILE A 309 -3.99 -2.91 8.03
CA ILE A 309 -3.83 -4.27 7.47
C ILE A 309 -2.48 -4.87 7.83
N HIS A 310 -1.42 -4.07 7.81
CA HIS A 310 -0.06 -4.45 8.19
C HIS A 310 0.48 -5.73 7.52
N GLY A 311 0.09 -5.97 6.26
CA GLY A 311 0.44 -7.17 5.51
C GLY A 311 -0.25 -8.45 5.99
N SER A 312 -1.30 -8.37 6.81
CA SER A 312 -2.05 -9.53 7.29
C SER A 312 -3.01 -10.05 6.20
N TYR A 313 -2.45 -10.76 5.22
CA TYR A 313 -3.18 -11.25 4.04
C TYR A 313 -4.34 -12.17 4.43
N ASP A 314 -4.11 -13.17 5.28
CA ASP A 314 -5.15 -14.14 5.64
C ASP A 314 -6.33 -13.49 6.37
N SER A 315 -6.05 -12.54 7.27
CA SER A 315 -7.10 -11.77 7.96
C SER A 315 -7.87 -10.87 7.01
N LEU A 316 -7.19 -10.27 6.02
CA LEU A 316 -7.84 -9.45 4.99
C LEU A 316 -8.74 -10.30 4.08
N VAL A 317 -8.30 -11.50 3.68
CA VAL A 317 -9.12 -12.45 2.91
C VAL A 317 -10.39 -12.81 3.69
N LYS A 318 -10.24 -13.20 4.97
CA LYS A 318 -11.38 -13.51 5.85
C LYS A 318 -12.35 -12.31 5.95
N ALA A 319 -11.83 -11.10 6.15
CA ALA A 319 -12.63 -9.89 6.25
C ALA A 319 -13.41 -9.59 4.96
N LEU A 320 -12.76 -9.70 3.81
CA LEU A 320 -13.39 -9.45 2.51
C LEU A 320 -14.49 -10.45 2.22
N ASN A 321 -14.24 -11.74 2.48
CA ASN A 321 -15.25 -12.78 2.29
C ASN A 321 -16.48 -12.53 3.19
N ASP A 322 -16.26 -12.25 4.48
CA ASP A 322 -17.35 -11.93 5.41
C ASP A 322 -18.15 -10.69 4.96
N ALA A 323 -17.46 -9.62 4.55
CA ALA A 323 -18.10 -8.40 4.07
C ALA A 323 -18.94 -8.63 2.81
N ILE A 324 -18.43 -9.41 1.86
CA ILE A 324 -19.15 -9.77 0.62
C ILE A 324 -20.41 -10.56 0.96
N CYS A 325 -20.33 -11.52 1.89
CA CYS A 325 -21.50 -12.27 2.35
C CYS A 325 -22.55 -11.36 3.02
N ARG A 326 -22.15 -10.23 3.62
CA ARG A 326 -23.07 -9.20 4.15
C ARG A 326 -23.68 -8.30 3.07
N GLY A 327 -23.43 -8.56 1.79
CA GLY A 327 -23.93 -7.77 0.67
C GLY A 327 -23.20 -6.44 0.48
N VAL A 328 -21.97 -6.31 0.97
CA VAL A 328 -21.14 -5.13 0.68
C VAL A 328 -20.82 -5.07 -0.82
N GLY A 329 -21.01 -3.90 -1.42
CA GLY A 329 -20.70 -3.66 -2.85
C GLY A 329 -19.55 -2.68 -3.10
N GLY A 330 -18.90 -2.17 -2.06
CA GLY A 330 -17.74 -1.27 -2.19
C GLY A 330 -16.79 -1.36 -0.98
N ILE A 331 -15.49 -1.16 -1.22
CA ILE A 331 -14.44 -1.28 -0.18
C ILE A 331 -13.65 0.02 -0.09
N LEU A 332 -13.55 0.56 1.12
CA LEU A 332 -12.75 1.73 1.48
C LEU A 332 -11.63 1.31 2.43
N CYS A 333 -10.38 1.48 2.00
CA CYS A 333 -9.17 1.16 2.77
C CYS A 333 -8.53 2.45 3.32
N LEU A 334 -8.37 2.53 4.64
CA LEU A 334 -7.87 3.70 5.36
C LEU A 334 -6.35 3.71 5.56
N GLY A 335 -5.61 2.83 4.88
CA GLY A 335 -4.15 2.82 4.90
C GLY A 335 -3.55 1.87 5.94
N ASP A 336 -2.23 1.99 6.14
CA ASP A 336 -1.39 1.03 6.85
C ASP A 336 -1.52 -0.38 6.22
N ILE A 337 -1.46 -0.41 4.88
CA ILE A 337 -1.48 -1.64 4.09
C ILE A 337 -0.19 -2.43 4.34
N SER A 338 0.93 -1.71 4.38
CA SER A 338 2.25 -2.26 4.64
C SER A 338 2.48 -2.57 6.11
N GLY A 339 3.25 -3.63 6.36
CA GLY A 339 3.58 -4.04 7.72
C GLY A 339 4.53 -5.22 7.75
N ARG A 340 4.32 -6.12 8.71
CA ARG A 340 5.23 -7.26 8.93
C ARG A 340 4.91 -8.48 8.05
N GLY A 341 3.71 -8.54 7.46
CA GLY A 341 3.29 -9.64 6.60
C GLY A 341 3.48 -9.38 5.09
N ASP A 342 2.70 -10.08 4.26
CA ASP A 342 2.77 -9.99 2.79
C ASP A 342 2.00 -8.78 2.25
N THR A 343 2.72 -7.68 2.07
CA THR A 343 2.15 -6.41 1.59
C THR A 343 1.74 -6.51 0.12
N ASP A 344 2.53 -7.22 -0.70
CA ASP A 344 2.26 -7.39 -2.12
C ASP A 344 0.94 -8.17 -2.34
N ALA A 345 0.71 -9.23 -1.57
CA ALA A 345 -0.53 -9.99 -1.63
C ALA A 345 -1.74 -9.16 -1.17
N CYS A 346 -1.61 -8.40 -0.08
CA CYS A 346 -2.68 -7.51 0.40
C CYS A 346 -3.05 -6.45 -0.65
N LEU A 347 -2.05 -5.80 -1.24
CA LEU A 347 -2.28 -4.77 -2.26
C LEU A 347 -2.92 -5.36 -3.52
N ARG A 348 -2.47 -6.54 -3.99
CA ARG A 348 -3.11 -7.25 -5.11
C ARG A 348 -4.58 -7.53 -4.83
N LEU A 349 -4.89 -8.03 -3.63
CA LEU A 349 -6.26 -8.37 -3.23
C LEU A 349 -7.17 -7.14 -3.18
N LEU A 350 -6.70 -6.03 -2.62
CA LEU A 350 -7.43 -4.75 -2.61
C LEU A 350 -7.71 -4.26 -4.05
N LYS A 351 -6.73 -4.36 -4.95
CA LYS A 351 -6.88 -3.96 -6.36
C LYS A 351 -7.86 -4.84 -7.13
N GLN A 352 -7.79 -6.16 -6.95
CA GLN A 352 -8.73 -7.11 -7.59
C GLN A 352 -10.18 -6.85 -7.20
N ASN A 353 -10.41 -6.32 -5.99
CA ASN A 353 -11.73 -5.97 -5.49
C ASN A 353 -12.07 -4.47 -5.67
N ASN A 354 -11.33 -3.73 -6.52
CA ASN A 354 -11.56 -2.32 -6.81
C ASN A 354 -11.65 -1.41 -5.57
N ALA A 355 -10.87 -1.70 -4.52
CA ALA A 355 -10.88 -0.91 -3.30
C ALA A 355 -10.41 0.54 -3.56
N ILE A 356 -11.03 1.49 -2.88
CA ILE A 356 -10.55 2.88 -2.81
C ILE A 356 -9.66 3.01 -1.58
N CYS A 357 -8.40 3.38 -1.80
CA CYS A 357 -7.39 3.39 -0.75
C CYS A 357 -6.85 4.80 -0.50
N ILE A 358 -6.54 5.09 0.75
CA ILE A 358 -5.57 6.12 1.17
C ILE A 358 -4.34 5.44 1.76
N HIS A 359 -3.21 6.13 1.88
CA HIS A 359 -2.02 5.60 2.54
C HIS A 359 -1.98 5.97 4.04
N GLY A 360 -1.40 5.11 4.87
CA GLY A 360 -1.18 5.37 6.30
C GLY A 360 0.26 5.73 6.65
N ASN A 361 0.56 5.91 7.94
CA ASN A 361 1.92 6.25 8.37
C ASN A 361 2.92 5.09 8.27
N TYR A 362 2.49 3.84 8.44
CA TYR A 362 3.35 2.69 8.18
C TYR A 362 3.70 2.58 6.70
N ASP A 363 2.78 2.92 5.80
CA ASP A 363 3.04 2.97 4.35
C ASP A 363 4.16 3.97 4.03
N LEU A 364 4.02 5.19 4.55
CA LEU A 364 5.04 6.23 4.41
C LEU A 364 6.37 5.84 5.07
N ALA A 365 6.34 5.22 6.25
CA ALA A 365 7.54 4.78 6.96
C ALA A 365 8.26 3.64 6.21
N THR A 366 7.52 2.68 5.67
CA THR A 366 8.05 1.58 4.86
C THR A 366 8.70 2.11 3.59
N ALA A 367 8.07 3.08 2.92
CA ALA A 367 8.66 3.79 1.80
C ALA A 367 9.94 4.56 2.20
N GLU A 368 9.92 5.29 3.31
CA GLU A 368 11.10 6.00 3.84
C GLU A 368 12.24 5.03 4.09
N ILE A 369 11.95 3.90 4.72
CA ILE A 369 12.92 2.86 5.01
C ILE A 369 13.50 2.30 3.72
N TYR A 370 12.68 1.98 2.72
CA TYR A 370 13.14 1.38 1.46
C TYR A 370 14.06 2.34 0.70
N TRP A 371 13.65 3.60 0.61
CA TRP A 371 14.51 4.67 0.09
C TRP A 371 15.66 5.05 1.01
N SER A 372 15.64 4.66 2.29
CA SER A 372 16.78 4.84 3.17
C SER A 372 17.76 3.69 3.01
N SER A 373 17.33 2.44 2.88
CA SER A 373 18.16 1.23 2.91
C SER A 373 19.00 1.07 1.64
N GLU A 374 18.52 1.53 0.48
CA GLU A 374 19.34 1.69 -0.73
C GLU A 374 20.48 2.73 -0.56
N PHE A 375 20.31 3.69 0.34
CA PHE A 375 21.19 4.85 0.46
C PHE A 375 21.98 4.95 1.79
N PHE A 376 21.53 4.33 2.88
CA PHE A 376 21.98 4.47 4.26
C PHE A 376 21.63 3.19 5.05
N LYS A 377 22.64 2.46 5.54
CA LYS A 377 22.44 1.36 6.50
C LYS A 377 21.81 1.92 7.79
N SER A 378 20.50 1.80 7.95
CA SER A 378 19.81 2.08 9.22
C SER A 378 19.94 0.88 10.16
N ARG A 379 20.20 1.14 11.46
CA ARG A 379 20.38 0.15 12.53
C ARG A 379 19.07 -0.27 13.23
N TYR A 380 17.92 0.15 12.73
CA TYR A 380 16.66 -0.42 13.22
C TYR A 380 16.40 -1.77 12.54
N ASP A 381 15.73 -2.66 13.24
CA ASP A 381 15.59 -4.08 12.94
C ASP A 381 14.74 -4.32 11.68
N LEU A 382 15.38 -4.16 10.51
CA LEU A 382 14.76 -4.08 9.18
C LEU A 382 14.59 -5.41 8.46
N LYS A 383 14.79 -6.53 9.16
CA LYS A 383 14.93 -7.84 8.50
C LYS A 383 13.64 -8.59 8.20
N ASP A 384 12.51 -8.27 8.82
CA ASP A 384 11.26 -9.03 8.60
C ASP A 384 10.20 -8.26 7.80
N SER A 385 9.95 -6.98 8.07
CA SER A 385 8.93 -6.17 7.36
C SER A 385 9.20 -5.95 5.87
N MET A 386 10.42 -6.23 5.40
CA MET A 386 10.85 -6.00 4.01
C MET A 386 11.03 -7.28 3.20
N LYS A 387 10.79 -8.46 3.78
CA LYS A 387 10.97 -9.72 3.04
C LYS A 387 9.95 -9.89 1.90
N ASN A 388 8.75 -9.31 2.04
CA ASN A 388 7.60 -9.53 1.16
C ASN A 388 6.99 -8.21 0.65
N ILE A 389 7.82 -7.24 0.25
CA ILE A 389 7.35 -6.00 -0.40
C ILE A 389 8.23 -5.62 -1.59
N SER A 390 7.62 -5.44 -2.75
CA SER A 390 8.30 -4.99 -3.97
C SER A 390 8.32 -3.46 -4.08
N LEU A 391 9.31 -2.93 -4.81
CA LEU A 391 9.37 -1.50 -5.12
C LEU A 391 8.13 -1.04 -5.90
N GLU A 392 7.57 -1.92 -6.73
CA GLU A 392 6.33 -1.67 -7.46
C GLU A 392 5.16 -1.42 -6.52
N SER A 393 4.95 -2.29 -5.52
CA SER A 393 3.90 -2.11 -4.51
C SER A 393 4.09 -0.85 -3.67
N ILE A 394 5.34 -0.54 -3.27
CA ILE A 394 5.63 0.70 -2.53
C ILE A 394 5.24 1.92 -3.37
N ASN A 395 5.70 1.97 -4.62
CA ASN A 395 5.36 3.07 -5.52
C ASN A 395 3.86 3.19 -5.75
N GLU A 396 3.16 2.07 -5.85
CA GLU A 396 1.72 2.04 -6.00
C GLU A 396 0.99 2.57 -4.76
N ILE A 397 1.36 2.13 -3.56
CA ILE A 397 0.77 2.63 -2.30
C ILE A 397 1.00 4.13 -2.17
N LEU A 398 2.16 4.63 -2.58
CA LEU A 398 2.47 6.07 -2.62
C LEU A 398 1.67 6.86 -3.65
N THR A 399 0.93 6.21 -4.56
CA THR A 399 -0.04 6.94 -5.41
C THR A 399 -1.37 7.19 -4.71
N PHE A 400 -1.65 6.49 -3.61
CA PHE A 400 -2.86 6.74 -2.83
C PHE A 400 -2.73 8.09 -2.13
N PRO A 401 -3.81 8.88 -2.06
CA PRO A 401 -3.76 10.17 -1.40
C PRO A 401 -3.69 10.00 0.13
N SER A 402 -3.22 11.04 0.82
CA SER A 402 -3.20 11.12 2.28
C SER A 402 -4.60 11.26 2.89
N ARG A 403 -5.51 11.88 2.14
CA ARG A 403 -6.91 12.09 2.50
C ARG A 403 -7.78 12.02 1.26
N LEU A 404 -9.04 11.64 1.43
CA LEU A 404 -9.99 11.55 0.34
C LEU A 404 -11.35 12.12 0.72
N ARG A 405 -11.97 12.83 -0.21
CA ARG A 405 -13.39 13.21 -0.11
C ARG A 405 -14.18 12.48 -1.17
N LEU A 406 -15.23 11.81 -0.74
CA LEU A 406 -16.16 11.10 -1.60
C LEU A 406 -17.56 11.69 -1.40
N LYS A 407 -18.38 11.62 -2.44
CA LYS A 407 -19.82 11.84 -2.33
C LYS A 407 -20.52 10.58 -2.78
N ILE A 408 -21.28 9.98 -1.88
CA ILE A 408 -22.07 8.77 -2.15
C ILE A 408 -23.51 9.13 -1.81
N SER A 409 -24.38 9.11 -2.82
CA SER A 409 -25.73 9.67 -2.73
C SER A 409 -25.70 11.16 -2.33
N ASP A 410 -26.35 11.56 -1.24
CA ASP A 410 -26.36 12.91 -0.70
C ASP A 410 -25.28 13.15 0.39
N LYS A 411 -24.52 12.12 0.78
CA LYS A 411 -23.54 12.20 1.87
C LYS A 411 -22.13 12.48 1.39
N ARG A 412 -21.45 13.40 2.08
CA ARG A 412 -20.02 13.70 1.95
C ARG A 412 -19.23 12.86 2.96
N ILE A 413 -18.31 12.06 2.46
CA ILE A 413 -17.48 11.18 3.26
C ILE A 413 -16.03 11.68 3.21
N LEU A 414 -15.39 11.81 4.37
CA LEU A 414 -13.98 12.11 4.51
C LEU A 414 -13.22 10.86 4.97
N MET A 415 -12.26 10.41 4.18
CA MET A 415 -11.28 9.39 4.55
C MET A 415 -9.97 10.04 4.98
N VAL A 416 -9.50 9.73 6.18
CA VAL A 416 -8.17 10.10 6.70
C VAL A 416 -7.59 8.90 7.45
N HIS A 417 -6.28 8.73 7.49
CA HIS A 417 -5.70 7.63 8.27
C HIS A 417 -5.68 7.97 9.77
N ASP A 418 -5.29 9.19 10.14
CA ASP A 418 -5.16 9.64 11.53
C ASP A 418 -6.32 10.54 12.00
N SER A 419 -6.30 11.82 11.65
CA SER A 419 -7.27 12.83 12.12
C SER A 419 -7.57 13.87 11.03
N PRO A 420 -8.79 14.42 10.95
CA PRO A 420 -9.09 15.55 10.06
C PRO A 420 -8.19 16.77 10.28
N ALA A 421 -7.66 16.95 11.49
CA ALA A 421 -6.72 18.02 11.83
C ALA A 421 -5.25 17.66 11.56
N GLY A 422 -4.95 16.42 11.14
CA GLY A 422 -3.60 15.90 10.99
C GLY A 422 -2.87 15.67 12.32
N GLY A 423 -1.54 15.56 12.25
CA GLY A 423 -0.67 15.57 13.44
C GLY A 423 -0.54 14.25 14.20
N LYS A 424 -0.84 13.08 13.60
CA LYS A 424 -0.75 11.75 14.23
C LYS A 424 -1.62 11.60 15.49
N GLU A 425 -2.68 12.40 15.61
CA GLU A 425 -3.65 12.33 16.70
C GLU A 425 -4.34 10.95 16.69
N ARG A 426 -4.41 10.29 17.86
CA ARG A 426 -5.06 8.99 18.00
C ARG A 426 -6.47 9.15 18.52
N LEU A 427 -7.44 9.04 17.62
CA LEU A 427 -8.86 9.13 17.93
C LEU A 427 -9.42 7.74 18.23
N GLY A 428 -10.14 7.60 19.33
CA GLY A 428 -10.66 6.31 19.80
C GLY A 428 -11.98 6.46 20.58
N PRO A 429 -12.48 5.37 21.18
CA PRO A 429 -13.76 5.37 21.90
C PRO A 429 -13.84 6.44 23.00
N LYS A 430 -12.71 6.72 23.65
CA LYS A 430 -12.58 7.68 24.77
C LYS A 430 -12.30 9.12 24.35
N THR A 431 -12.22 9.45 23.06
CA THR A 431 -12.01 10.83 22.61
C THR A 431 -13.13 11.74 23.16
N PRO A 432 -12.81 12.90 23.77
CA PRO A 432 -13.83 13.82 24.25
C PRO A 432 -14.80 14.27 23.15
N ALA A 433 -16.09 14.38 23.47
CA ALA A 433 -17.11 14.80 22.50
C ALA A 433 -16.81 16.18 21.90
N ASP A 434 -16.33 17.13 22.72
CA ASP A 434 -15.97 18.48 22.27
C ASP A 434 -14.83 18.47 21.23
N ARG A 435 -13.88 17.52 21.35
CA ARG A 435 -12.82 17.36 20.35
C ARG A 435 -13.38 16.82 19.04
N LEU A 436 -14.28 15.83 19.08
CA LEU A 436 -14.96 15.33 17.89
C LEU A 436 -15.86 16.40 17.26
N ALA A 437 -16.53 17.24 18.04
CA ALA A 437 -17.33 18.37 17.54
C ALA A 437 -16.45 19.37 16.78
N CYS A 438 -15.29 19.74 17.33
CA CYS A 438 -14.32 20.59 16.64
C CYS A 438 -13.87 20.00 15.29
N LEU A 439 -13.61 18.69 15.26
CA LEU A 439 -13.23 17.98 14.03
C LEU A 439 -14.39 17.88 13.03
N ALA A 440 -15.62 17.73 13.50
CA ALA A 440 -16.82 17.72 12.66
C ALA A 440 -16.97 19.07 11.94
N ASP A 441 -16.95 20.16 12.70
CA ASP A 441 -17.16 21.52 12.18
C ASP A 441 -16.11 21.90 11.12
N MET A 442 -14.84 21.53 11.34
CA MET A 442 -13.76 21.86 10.39
C MET A 442 -13.75 20.96 9.15
N SER A 443 -14.30 19.74 9.24
CA SER A 443 -14.22 18.75 8.16
C SER A 443 -15.17 19.02 7.01
N GLN A 444 -16.31 19.68 7.28
CA GLN A 444 -17.42 19.84 6.33
C GLN A 444 -17.86 18.51 5.69
N ALA A 445 -17.80 17.41 6.44
CA ALA A 445 -18.22 16.07 6.00
C ALA A 445 -19.38 15.58 6.86
N ASP A 446 -20.21 14.70 6.29
CA ASP A 446 -21.33 14.07 7.00
C ASP A 446 -20.88 12.75 7.66
N ILE A 447 -19.84 12.11 7.11
CA ILE A 447 -19.21 10.90 7.63
C ILE A 447 -17.69 11.05 7.59
N ILE A 448 -17.00 10.68 8.67
CA ILE A 448 -15.55 10.71 8.78
C ILE A 448 -15.04 9.30 9.12
N LEU A 449 -14.17 8.78 8.27
CA LEU A 449 -13.55 7.47 8.38
C LEU A 449 -12.09 7.64 8.79
N MET A 450 -11.66 6.93 9.84
CA MET A 450 -10.32 7.04 10.43
C MET A 450 -9.74 5.71 10.91
N GLY A 451 -8.41 5.58 10.90
CA GLY A 451 -7.64 4.41 11.36
C GLY A 451 -6.70 4.76 12.52
N HIS A 452 -5.44 4.34 12.46
CA HIS A 452 -4.26 4.76 13.27
C HIS A 452 -4.28 4.50 14.79
N SER A 453 -5.45 4.58 15.45
CA SER A 453 -5.59 4.19 16.86
C SER A 453 -5.71 2.68 17.04
N HIS A 454 -6.21 1.98 16.00
CA HIS A 454 -6.51 0.55 15.97
C HIS A 454 -7.64 0.15 16.94
N LEU A 455 -8.37 1.14 17.46
CA LEU A 455 -9.44 0.95 18.42
C LEU A 455 -10.78 1.18 17.70
N PRO A 456 -11.59 0.14 17.49
CA PRO A 456 -12.83 0.28 16.76
C PRO A 456 -13.85 1.13 17.52
N PHE A 457 -14.54 2.01 16.82
CA PHE A 457 -15.70 2.72 17.37
C PHE A 457 -16.58 3.32 16.26
N VAL A 458 -17.86 3.50 16.59
CA VAL A 458 -18.82 4.28 15.81
C VAL A 458 -19.44 5.30 16.75
N ARG A 459 -19.33 6.59 16.44
CA ARG A 459 -19.88 7.67 17.26
C ARG A 459 -20.44 8.79 16.41
N ARG A 460 -21.63 9.29 16.75
CA ARG A 460 -22.22 10.47 16.12
C ARG A 460 -22.06 11.70 17.00
N VAL A 461 -21.53 12.80 16.45
CA VAL A 461 -21.33 14.09 17.13
C VAL A 461 -21.62 15.20 16.13
N ASN A 462 -22.43 16.21 16.50
CA ASN A 462 -22.88 17.29 15.63
C ASN A 462 -23.41 16.80 14.27
N GLU A 463 -24.27 15.78 14.27
CA GLU A 463 -24.79 15.11 13.06
C GLU A 463 -23.75 14.40 12.17
N VAL A 464 -22.46 14.46 12.52
CA VAL A 464 -21.38 13.79 11.79
C VAL A 464 -21.12 12.41 12.38
N LEU A 465 -21.03 11.40 11.52
CA LEU A 465 -20.73 10.02 11.91
C LEU A 465 -19.22 9.75 11.82
N PHE A 466 -18.59 9.44 12.96
CA PHE A 466 -17.19 9.04 13.06
C PHE A 466 -17.10 7.52 13.12
N ILE A 467 -16.26 6.93 12.28
CA ILE A 467 -16.05 5.48 12.21
C ILE A 467 -14.55 5.21 12.24
N ASN A 468 -14.15 4.35 13.18
CA ASN A 468 -12.87 3.67 13.15
C ASN A 468 -13.13 2.16 13.08
N PRO A 469 -12.70 1.46 12.02
CA PRO A 469 -12.97 0.03 11.86
C PRO A 469 -12.13 -0.84 12.80
N GLY A 470 -11.19 -0.26 13.55
CA GLY A 470 -10.18 -0.99 14.30
C GLY A 470 -9.04 -1.39 13.39
N SER A 471 -8.59 -2.64 13.48
CA SER A 471 -7.39 -3.10 12.77
C SER A 471 -7.53 -4.54 12.29
N ILE A 472 -7.06 -4.80 11.08
CA ILE A 472 -6.96 -6.16 10.53
C ILE A 472 -5.69 -6.88 11.00
N GLY A 473 -4.54 -6.20 11.06
CA GLY A 473 -3.25 -6.87 11.26
C GLY A 473 -2.49 -6.56 12.55
N ASN A 474 -2.82 -5.46 13.24
CA ASN A 474 -2.11 -5.03 14.44
C ASN A 474 -3.10 -4.61 15.55
N ILE A 475 -3.82 -5.56 16.11
CA ILE A 475 -4.92 -5.28 17.02
C ILE A 475 -4.40 -4.69 18.34
N LYS A 476 -4.97 -3.54 18.76
CA LYS A 476 -4.69 -2.90 20.06
C LYS A 476 -5.91 -2.83 20.97
N ASP A 477 -7.04 -3.30 20.47
CA ASP A 477 -8.27 -3.43 21.23
C ASP A 477 -8.11 -4.52 22.31
N SER A 478 -8.87 -4.40 23.40
CA SER A 478 -8.95 -5.45 24.40
C SER A 478 -9.55 -6.74 23.84
N ASP A 479 -10.43 -6.61 22.85
CA ASP A 479 -10.89 -7.73 22.03
C ASP A 479 -9.88 -7.98 20.90
N ALA A 480 -9.07 -9.02 21.07
CA ALA A 480 -7.92 -9.35 20.24
C ALA A 480 -8.26 -9.93 18.85
N ARG A 481 -9.51 -9.81 18.41
CA ARG A 481 -9.98 -10.22 17.08
C ARG A 481 -9.74 -9.13 16.02
N PRO A 482 -9.31 -9.50 14.79
CA PRO A 482 -9.29 -8.58 13.66
C PRO A 482 -10.66 -7.94 13.45
N SER A 483 -10.69 -6.68 13.00
CA SER A 483 -11.97 -5.99 12.79
C SER A 483 -11.99 -5.13 11.54
N TYR A 484 -13.19 -4.98 11.01
CA TYR A 484 -13.54 -4.02 9.96
C TYR A 484 -14.90 -3.37 10.31
N ALA A 485 -15.37 -2.42 9.52
CA ALA A 485 -16.72 -1.87 9.69
C ALA A 485 -17.57 -2.03 8.43
N VAL A 486 -18.88 -2.21 8.61
CA VAL A 486 -19.87 -2.10 7.54
C VAL A 486 -20.58 -0.76 7.71
N LEU A 487 -20.66 0.03 6.65
CA LEU A 487 -21.37 1.30 6.59
C LEU A 487 -22.48 1.20 5.55
N ASP A 488 -23.72 1.42 5.97
CA ASP A 488 -24.83 1.68 5.06
C ASP A 488 -25.06 3.18 4.95
N VAL A 489 -24.70 3.76 3.80
CA VAL A 489 -24.81 5.20 3.53
C VAL A 489 -26.26 5.64 3.42
N SER A 490 -27.17 4.74 3.02
CA SER A 490 -28.60 5.06 2.84
C SER A 490 -29.31 5.30 4.18
N THR A 491 -28.98 4.48 5.18
CA THR A 491 -29.51 4.61 6.54
C THR A 491 -28.63 5.50 7.43
N GLY A 492 -27.34 5.64 7.07
CA GLY A 492 -26.34 6.29 7.91
C GLY A 492 -25.96 5.45 9.13
N GLU A 493 -26.20 4.14 9.09
CA GLU A 493 -25.84 3.19 10.14
C GLU A 493 -24.48 2.55 9.84
N ALA A 494 -23.70 2.33 10.89
CA ALA A 494 -22.43 1.65 10.79
C ALA A 494 -22.24 0.67 11.95
N GLU A 495 -21.65 -0.47 11.65
CA GLU A 495 -21.41 -1.55 12.59
C GLU A 495 -19.94 -1.98 12.52
N ILE A 496 -19.34 -2.27 13.67
CA ILE A 496 -18.02 -2.88 13.75
C ILE A 496 -18.18 -4.40 13.73
N ILE A 497 -17.51 -5.05 12.79
CA ILE A 497 -17.47 -6.50 12.70
C ILE A 497 -16.13 -7.01 13.22
N LYS A 498 -16.19 -7.98 14.13
CA LYS A 498 -15.05 -8.69 14.70
C LYS A 498 -14.96 -10.08 14.07
N LEU A 499 -13.78 -10.48 13.62
CA LEU A 499 -13.53 -11.77 12.97
C LEU A 499 -13.00 -12.76 14.01
N ASP A 500 -13.71 -13.84 14.23
CA ASP A 500 -13.25 -14.91 15.12
C ASP A 500 -12.08 -15.70 14.49
N ASP A 501 -11.24 -16.27 15.36
CA ASP A 501 -10.05 -17.04 14.96
C ASP A 501 -10.42 -18.29 14.15
N GLU A 502 -11.58 -18.89 14.45
CA GLU A 502 -12.03 -20.12 13.80
C GLU A 502 -12.74 -19.83 12.48
N PHE A 503 -13.84 -19.07 12.43
CA PHE A 503 -14.52 -18.68 11.18
C PHE A 503 -15.31 -17.39 11.39
N SER A 504 -15.62 -16.62 10.33
CA SER A 504 -16.55 -15.49 10.52
C SER A 504 -17.93 -16.00 10.93
N GLU A 505 -18.69 -15.26 11.74
CA GLU A 505 -20.01 -15.69 12.23
C GLU A 505 -20.95 -16.12 11.09
N ILE A 506 -20.78 -15.52 9.90
CA ILE A 506 -21.48 -15.88 8.67
C ILE A 506 -20.90 -17.16 8.04
N SER A 507 -19.57 -17.30 7.98
CA SER A 507 -18.94 -18.57 7.58
C SER A 507 -19.33 -19.74 8.49
N SER A 508 -19.63 -19.51 9.78
CA SER A 508 -20.20 -20.52 10.67
C SER A 508 -21.69 -20.76 10.42
N ARG A 509 -22.49 -19.74 10.03
CA ARG A 509 -23.88 -19.95 9.56
C ARG A 509 -23.97 -20.69 8.22
N CYS A 510 -22.91 -20.59 7.40
CA CYS A 510 -22.75 -21.38 6.18
C CYS A 510 -22.30 -22.83 6.44
N ARG A 511 -21.89 -23.18 7.68
CA ARG A 511 -21.61 -24.56 8.09
C ARG A 511 -22.91 -25.18 8.61
N LEU A 512 -23.36 -26.24 7.96
CA LEU A 512 -24.31 -27.16 8.58
C LEU A 512 -23.64 -27.72 9.85
N GLU A 513 -24.23 -27.49 11.03
CA GLU A 513 -23.77 -28.08 12.29
C GLU A 513 -23.64 -29.61 12.14
N ASP A 514 -22.73 -30.24 12.89
CA ASP A 514 -22.51 -31.70 12.86
C ASP A 514 -23.82 -32.45 13.12
N ILE A 515 -24.42 -32.99 12.05
CA ILE A 515 -25.69 -33.70 12.11
C ILE A 515 -25.42 -35.10 12.67
N HIS A 516 -25.44 -35.24 14.01
CA HIS A 516 -25.54 -36.55 14.63
C HIS A 516 -26.94 -37.12 14.38
N THR A 517 -26.99 -38.19 13.57
CA THR A 517 -28.19 -38.88 13.10
C THR A 517 -29.07 -39.49 14.21
N GLU A 518 -28.59 -39.55 15.47
CA GLU A 518 -29.33 -40.16 16.58
C GLU A 518 -30.24 -39.18 17.35
N ASP A 519 -29.98 -37.87 17.35
CA ASP A 519 -30.68 -36.91 18.23
C ASP A 519 -31.99 -36.34 17.66
N ARG A 520 -32.28 -36.49 16.36
CA ARG A 520 -33.51 -35.94 15.73
C ARG A 520 -34.81 -36.65 16.11
N LYS A 521 -34.74 -37.80 16.80
CA LYS A 521 -35.94 -38.58 17.16
C LYS A 521 -36.82 -37.97 18.26
N LYS A 522 -36.43 -36.87 18.90
CA LYS A 522 -37.20 -36.31 20.04
C LYS A 522 -37.38 -34.79 19.96
N ASN A 523 -38.56 -34.41 19.48
CA ASN A 523 -39.27 -33.14 19.72
C ASN A 523 -38.74 -31.86 19.02
N ALA A 524 -39.38 -31.43 17.93
CA ALA A 524 -39.59 -30.01 17.58
C ALA A 524 -40.57 -29.87 16.40
N GLU A 525 -41.53 -28.95 16.52
CA GLU A 525 -42.46 -28.51 15.45
C GLU A 525 -41.71 -28.06 14.18
N MET A 526 -42.39 -28.04 13.02
CA MET A 526 -41.83 -27.53 11.74
C MET A 526 -41.39 -26.07 11.90
N SER A 527 -40.12 -25.77 11.63
CA SER A 527 -39.50 -24.46 11.81
C SER A 527 -39.37 -23.65 10.52
N GLY A 528 -39.67 -24.24 9.35
CA GLY A 528 -39.62 -23.59 8.04
C GLY A 528 -38.22 -23.45 7.45
N GLY A 529 -37.22 -24.17 7.99
CA GLY A 529 -35.81 -24.05 7.61
C GLY A 529 -35.19 -25.30 6.97
N ILE A 530 -33.85 -25.33 6.89
CA ILE A 530 -33.07 -26.41 6.26
C ILE A 530 -33.32 -27.80 6.87
N ASP A 531 -33.67 -27.86 8.16
CA ASP A 531 -34.00 -29.11 8.85
C ASP A 531 -35.26 -29.79 8.30
N ASP A 532 -36.25 -29.01 7.87
CA ASP A 532 -37.46 -29.54 7.23
C ASP A 532 -37.13 -30.13 5.86
N VAL A 533 -36.15 -29.57 5.15
CA VAL A 533 -35.67 -30.12 3.87
C VAL A 533 -34.93 -31.44 4.07
N PHE A 534 -34.14 -31.58 5.14
CA PHE A 534 -33.54 -32.86 5.51
C PHE A 534 -34.57 -33.93 5.90
N ARG A 535 -35.64 -33.55 6.61
CA ARG A 535 -36.76 -34.47 6.91
C ARG A 535 -37.44 -34.94 5.61
N LEU A 536 -37.69 -34.03 4.68
CA LEU A 536 -38.21 -34.40 3.35
C LEU A 536 -37.25 -35.32 2.59
N ALA A 537 -35.94 -35.10 2.69
CA ALA A 537 -34.94 -35.97 2.09
C ALA A 537 -34.95 -37.39 2.70
N GLU A 538 -35.14 -37.50 4.03
CA GLU A 538 -35.30 -38.79 4.72
C GLU A 538 -36.54 -39.53 4.23
N ASP A 539 -37.67 -38.83 4.11
CA ASP A 539 -38.93 -39.39 3.60
C ASP A 539 -38.82 -39.88 2.14
N LEU A 540 -37.90 -39.29 1.37
CA LEU A 540 -37.61 -39.66 -0.02
C LEU A 540 -36.54 -40.76 -0.15
N ASP A 541 -36.05 -41.33 0.96
CA ASP A 541 -34.99 -42.34 1.00
C ASP A 541 -33.67 -41.86 0.37
N ILE A 542 -33.38 -40.56 0.48
CA ILE A 542 -32.10 -39.97 0.04
C ILE A 542 -31.01 -40.34 1.05
N ASN A 543 -29.80 -40.62 0.58
CA ASN A 543 -28.64 -40.79 1.45
C ASN A 543 -28.28 -39.47 2.15
N ILE A 544 -28.73 -39.31 3.39
CA ILE A 544 -28.55 -38.09 4.18
C ILE A 544 -27.09 -37.76 4.44
N SER A 545 -26.24 -38.77 4.66
CA SER A 545 -24.81 -38.55 4.87
C SER A 545 -24.16 -37.92 3.64
N HIS A 546 -24.48 -38.45 2.45
CA HIS A 546 -24.00 -37.89 1.19
C HIS A 546 -24.59 -36.49 0.93
N ALA A 547 -25.91 -36.34 1.08
CA ALA A 547 -26.59 -35.07 0.87
C ALA A 547 -26.04 -33.95 1.78
N ALA A 548 -25.73 -34.27 3.04
CA ALA A 548 -25.10 -33.35 3.98
C ALA A 548 -23.67 -32.99 3.56
N ALA A 549 -22.87 -33.97 3.13
CA ALA A 549 -21.51 -33.75 2.61
C ALA A 549 -21.53 -32.79 1.41
N VAL A 550 -22.41 -33.03 0.44
CA VAL A 550 -22.58 -32.19 -0.75
C VAL A 550 -23.04 -30.79 -0.39
N ALA A 551 -23.99 -30.65 0.54
CA ALA A 551 -24.47 -29.36 1.01
C ALA A 551 -23.37 -28.56 1.73
N ARG A 552 -22.51 -29.22 2.53
CA ARG A 552 -21.36 -28.57 3.19
C ARG A 552 -20.30 -28.12 2.18
N LEU A 553 -19.90 -29.00 1.27
CA LEU A 553 -18.90 -28.68 0.25
C LEU A 553 -19.39 -27.57 -0.70
N SER A 554 -20.65 -27.63 -1.15
CA SER A 554 -21.23 -26.59 -2.02
C SER A 554 -21.30 -25.24 -1.31
N SER A 555 -21.67 -25.21 -0.03
CA SER A 555 -21.67 -23.98 0.78
C SER A 555 -20.26 -23.40 0.93
N ASN A 556 -19.25 -24.23 1.19
CA ASN A 556 -17.85 -23.81 1.29
C ASN A 556 -17.32 -23.25 -0.05
N ILE A 557 -17.58 -23.94 -1.16
CA ILE A 557 -17.15 -23.48 -2.49
C ILE A 557 -17.86 -22.16 -2.84
N PHE A 558 -19.16 -22.04 -2.58
CA PHE A 558 -19.90 -20.79 -2.78
C PHE A 558 -19.24 -19.64 -2.02
N CYS A 559 -19.02 -19.79 -0.71
CA CYS A 559 -18.41 -18.73 0.09
C CYS A 559 -17.01 -18.34 -0.42
N ASN A 560 -16.17 -19.32 -0.78
CA ASN A 560 -14.81 -19.07 -1.27
C ASN A 560 -14.78 -18.56 -2.73
N THR A 561 -15.86 -18.67 -3.49
CA THR A 561 -15.95 -18.22 -4.89
C THR A 561 -16.89 -17.03 -5.08
N CYS A 562 -17.28 -16.35 -3.99
CA CYS A 562 -18.20 -15.21 -4.01
C CYS A 562 -17.76 -14.08 -4.96
N GLY A 563 -16.46 -13.79 -5.02
CA GLY A 563 -15.89 -12.81 -5.96
C GLY A 563 -16.05 -13.19 -7.45
N LEU A 564 -16.25 -14.49 -7.74
CA LEU A 564 -16.46 -15.00 -9.09
C LEU A 564 -17.94 -15.00 -9.49
N HIS A 565 -18.83 -15.42 -8.58
CA HIS A 565 -20.26 -15.57 -8.90
C HIS A 565 -21.12 -14.36 -8.57
N LYS A 566 -20.74 -13.51 -7.61
CA LYS A 566 -21.50 -12.32 -7.18
C LYS A 566 -22.96 -12.61 -6.80
N LEU A 567 -23.16 -13.71 -6.08
CA LEU A 567 -24.45 -14.17 -5.55
C LEU A 567 -24.43 -14.07 -4.02
N TYR A 568 -25.60 -14.00 -3.40
CA TYR A 568 -25.75 -13.61 -1.98
C TYR A 568 -26.45 -14.70 -1.13
N GLU A 569 -26.79 -14.37 0.12
CA GLU A 569 -27.34 -15.31 1.13
C GLU A 569 -28.60 -16.07 0.65
N ASP A 570 -29.50 -15.40 -0.06
CA ASP A 570 -30.70 -16.04 -0.62
C ASP A 570 -30.31 -17.17 -1.60
N ASP A 571 -29.30 -16.94 -2.45
CA ASP A 571 -28.81 -17.94 -3.42
C ASP A 571 -28.10 -19.11 -2.75
N LEU A 572 -27.42 -18.88 -1.64
CA LEU A 572 -26.84 -19.94 -0.83
C LEU A 572 -27.93 -20.86 -0.27
N THR A 573 -29.05 -20.30 0.18
CA THR A 573 -30.19 -21.09 0.66
C THR A 573 -30.75 -21.99 -0.45
N LEU A 574 -30.89 -21.45 -1.67
CA LEU A 574 -31.33 -22.24 -2.84
C LEU A 574 -30.34 -23.36 -3.18
N LEU A 575 -29.03 -23.07 -3.11
CA LEU A 575 -27.97 -24.06 -3.35
C LEU A 575 -28.02 -25.18 -2.31
N GLN A 576 -28.20 -24.86 -1.04
CA GLN A 576 -28.29 -25.83 0.04
C GLN A 576 -29.51 -26.74 -0.12
N TYR A 577 -30.67 -26.18 -0.45
CA TYR A 577 -31.88 -26.99 -0.65
C TYR A 577 -31.73 -27.90 -1.88
N ALA A 578 -31.14 -27.39 -2.96
CA ALA A 578 -30.83 -28.19 -4.13
C ALA A 578 -29.81 -29.29 -3.82
N ALA A 579 -28.79 -29.00 -3.02
CA ALA A 579 -27.78 -29.96 -2.60
C ALA A 579 -28.36 -31.08 -1.72
N ILE A 580 -29.34 -30.78 -0.86
CA ILE A 580 -29.99 -31.81 -0.04
C ILE A 580 -30.88 -32.73 -0.89
N LEU A 581 -31.57 -32.16 -1.88
CA LEU A 581 -32.57 -32.86 -2.68
C LEU A 581 -32.05 -33.36 -4.04
N HIS A 582 -30.77 -33.16 -4.38
CA HIS A 582 -30.24 -33.37 -5.74
C HIS A 582 -30.44 -34.80 -6.25
N ASP A 583 -30.52 -35.75 -5.33
CA ASP A 583 -30.60 -37.19 -5.58
C ASP A 583 -32.00 -37.77 -5.31
N ALA A 584 -33.03 -36.93 -5.11
CA ALA A 584 -34.42 -37.35 -4.88
C ALA A 584 -34.94 -38.33 -5.95
N GLY A 585 -34.47 -38.19 -7.19
CA GLY A 585 -34.88 -39.00 -8.32
C GLY A 585 -34.52 -40.49 -8.24
N TRP A 586 -33.64 -40.90 -7.32
CA TRP A 586 -33.32 -42.32 -7.10
C TRP A 586 -34.53 -43.15 -6.70
N LEU A 587 -35.53 -42.53 -6.06
CA LEU A 587 -36.82 -43.15 -5.73
C LEU A 587 -37.55 -43.69 -6.97
N MET A 588 -37.37 -43.04 -8.13
CA MET A 588 -37.95 -43.46 -9.42
C MET A 588 -37.02 -44.37 -10.23
N GLY A 589 -35.86 -44.72 -9.69
CA GLY A 589 -34.85 -45.59 -10.30
C GLY A 589 -33.64 -44.85 -10.86
N LYS A 590 -32.60 -45.63 -11.21
CA LYS A 590 -31.26 -45.14 -11.61
C LYS A 590 -31.21 -44.34 -12.92
N ARG A 591 -32.21 -44.52 -13.79
CA ARG A 591 -32.20 -43.93 -15.12
C ARG A 591 -32.79 -42.52 -15.08
N ASP A 592 -32.05 -41.56 -15.63
CA ASP A 592 -32.46 -40.14 -15.71
C ASP A 592 -32.84 -39.57 -14.32
N HIS A 593 -32.13 -39.99 -13.26
CA HIS A 593 -32.47 -39.62 -11.89
C HIS A 593 -32.37 -38.11 -11.66
N GLU A 594 -31.50 -37.41 -12.38
CA GLU A 594 -31.43 -35.95 -12.36
C GLU A 594 -32.73 -35.30 -12.89
N LYS A 595 -33.36 -35.89 -13.91
CA LYS A 595 -34.67 -35.43 -14.43
C LYS A 595 -35.81 -35.77 -13.50
N ASN A 596 -35.72 -36.91 -12.81
CA ASN A 596 -36.72 -37.31 -11.83
C ASN A 596 -36.61 -36.45 -10.56
N SER A 597 -35.40 -36.04 -10.16
CA SER A 597 -35.18 -35.13 -9.02
C SER A 597 -35.88 -33.79 -9.26
N TYR A 598 -35.80 -33.22 -10.47
CA TYR A 598 -36.57 -32.04 -10.86
C TYR A 598 -38.07 -32.23 -10.60
N LYS A 599 -38.66 -33.32 -11.12
CA LYS A 599 -40.10 -33.59 -11.00
C LYS A 599 -40.53 -33.74 -9.55
N ILE A 600 -39.77 -34.50 -8.76
CA ILE A 600 -40.06 -34.71 -7.35
C ILE A 600 -40.02 -33.38 -6.60
N ILE A 601 -38.96 -32.58 -6.77
CA ILE A 601 -38.82 -31.29 -6.09
C ILE A 601 -39.97 -30.33 -6.45
N MET A 602 -40.43 -30.34 -7.70
CA MET A 602 -41.58 -29.52 -8.11
C MET A 602 -42.88 -29.93 -7.43
N ASP A 603 -43.04 -31.21 -7.09
CA ASP A 603 -44.20 -31.75 -6.36
C ASP A 603 -44.08 -31.59 -4.83
N LEU A 604 -42.89 -31.27 -4.30
CA LEU A 604 -42.66 -31.06 -2.87
C LEU A 604 -43.25 -29.73 -2.36
N SER A 605 -43.74 -29.74 -1.12
CA SER A 605 -44.14 -28.53 -0.40
C SER A 605 -42.94 -27.92 0.35
N LEU A 606 -42.13 -27.14 -0.36
CA LEU A 606 -41.01 -26.38 0.22
C LEU A 606 -41.45 -24.98 0.71
N PRO A 607 -40.88 -24.46 1.82
CA PRO A 607 -41.20 -23.14 2.38
C PRO A 607 -40.52 -21.99 1.60
N VAL A 608 -40.65 -21.98 0.28
CA VAL A 608 -40.04 -20.99 -0.64
C VAL A 608 -41.04 -20.55 -1.69
N SER A 609 -40.74 -19.47 -2.43
CA SER A 609 -41.59 -19.02 -3.53
C SER A 609 -41.66 -20.07 -4.66
N SER A 610 -42.69 -20.03 -5.50
CA SER A 610 -42.78 -20.92 -6.67
C SER A 610 -41.62 -20.73 -7.65
N ASN A 611 -41.08 -19.50 -7.75
CA ASN A 611 -39.91 -19.22 -8.58
C ASN A 611 -38.65 -19.87 -8.00
N ASP A 612 -38.41 -19.69 -6.70
CA ASP A 612 -37.26 -20.27 -6.01
C ASP A 612 -37.31 -21.80 -5.99
N LYS A 613 -38.51 -22.40 -5.85
CA LYS A 613 -38.70 -23.84 -6.00
C LYS A 613 -38.27 -24.33 -7.38
N ASN A 614 -38.63 -23.59 -8.44
CA ASN A 614 -38.19 -23.94 -9.80
C ASN A 614 -36.67 -23.78 -9.95
N ILE A 615 -36.06 -22.75 -9.35
CA ILE A 615 -34.60 -22.58 -9.34
C ILE A 615 -33.93 -23.76 -8.63
N ILE A 616 -34.39 -24.14 -7.44
CA ILE A 616 -33.89 -25.31 -6.68
C ILE A 616 -33.99 -26.58 -7.53
N ALA A 617 -35.15 -26.82 -8.14
CA ALA A 617 -35.37 -27.98 -9.00
C ALA A 617 -34.43 -27.97 -10.22
N CYS A 618 -34.18 -26.81 -10.83
CA CYS A 618 -33.24 -26.68 -11.95
C CYS A 618 -31.78 -26.91 -11.51
N ILE A 619 -31.37 -26.40 -10.35
CA ILE A 619 -30.02 -26.65 -9.82
C ILE A 619 -29.82 -28.15 -9.60
N ALA A 620 -30.78 -28.82 -8.96
CA ALA A 620 -30.79 -30.27 -8.80
C ALA A 620 -30.83 -31.02 -10.14
N ARG A 621 -31.59 -30.55 -11.13
CA ARG A 621 -31.67 -31.13 -12.47
C ARG A 621 -30.33 -31.19 -13.20
N TYR A 622 -29.46 -30.23 -12.94
CA TYR A 622 -28.18 -30.06 -13.63
C TYR A 622 -26.95 -30.41 -12.78
N HIS A 623 -27.14 -31.04 -11.62
CA HIS A 623 -26.04 -31.56 -10.77
C HIS A 623 -25.22 -32.65 -11.47
N ARG A 624 -25.73 -33.25 -12.55
CA ARG A 624 -25.01 -34.21 -13.42
C ARG A 624 -25.65 -34.30 -14.81
N GLY A 625 -25.06 -35.13 -15.67
CA GLY A 625 -25.56 -35.38 -17.02
C GLY A 625 -25.24 -34.24 -17.98
N ASN A 626 -26.05 -34.12 -19.03
CA ASN A 626 -25.87 -33.13 -20.09
C ASN A 626 -25.92 -31.69 -19.56
N LEU A 627 -25.12 -30.82 -20.17
CA LEU A 627 -25.15 -29.39 -19.88
C LEU A 627 -26.51 -28.77 -20.28
N PRO A 628 -26.96 -27.70 -19.60
CA PRO A 628 -28.20 -27.03 -19.93
C PRO A 628 -28.21 -26.49 -21.37
N GLU A 629 -29.29 -26.74 -22.10
CA GLU A 629 -29.56 -26.16 -23.41
C GLU A 629 -30.73 -25.18 -23.34
N LEU A 630 -30.67 -24.07 -24.08
CA LEU A 630 -31.71 -23.00 -24.03
C LEU A 630 -33.14 -23.49 -24.30
N ASN A 631 -33.29 -24.63 -24.98
CA ASN A 631 -34.59 -25.22 -25.33
C ASN A 631 -35.03 -26.32 -24.35
N ASP A 632 -34.27 -26.58 -23.29
CA ASP A 632 -34.65 -27.54 -22.26
C ASP A 632 -36.00 -27.12 -21.62
N PRO A 633 -36.98 -28.03 -21.49
CA PRO A 633 -38.30 -27.72 -20.96
C PRO A 633 -38.29 -27.03 -19.59
N GLU A 634 -37.29 -27.34 -18.77
CA GLU A 634 -37.13 -26.84 -17.40
C GLU A 634 -36.65 -25.38 -17.33
N ILE A 635 -35.94 -24.88 -18.35
CA ILE A 635 -35.33 -23.53 -18.34
C ILE A 635 -35.75 -22.62 -19.49
N LYS A 636 -36.48 -23.12 -20.50
CA LYS A 636 -36.91 -22.33 -21.68
C LYS A 636 -37.71 -21.07 -21.35
N ASP A 637 -38.44 -21.08 -20.24
CA ASP A 637 -39.32 -19.99 -19.81
C ASP A 637 -38.74 -19.21 -18.60
N VAL A 638 -37.49 -19.48 -18.23
CA VAL A 638 -36.80 -18.85 -17.09
C VAL A 638 -36.19 -17.51 -17.51
N SER A 639 -36.22 -16.52 -16.61
CA SER A 639 -35.62 -15.20 -16.85
C SER A 639 -34.10 -15.31 -17.06
N ASN A 640 -33.49 -14.41 -17.83
CA ASN A 640 -32.02 -14.42 -18.02
C ASN A 640 -31.26 -14.27 -16.69
N THR A 641 -31.81 -13.53 -15.73
CA THR A 641 -31.25 -13.36 -14.39
C THR A 641 -31.29 -14.65 -13.59
N ASP A 642 -32.41 -15.36 -13.60
CA ASP A 642 -32.54 -16.65 -12.90
C ASP A 642 -31.77 -17.76 -13.61
N LEU A 643 -31.64 -17.70 -14.93
CA LEU A 643 -30.81 -18.62 -15.69
C LEU A 643 -29.34 -18.47 -15.31
N ASP A 644 -28.81 -17.24 -15.21
CA ASP A 644 -27.44 -17.00 -14.74
C ASP A 644 -27.22 -17.52 -13.30
N ARG A 645 -28.20 -17.31 -12.40
CA ARG A 645 -28.20 -17.87 -11.04
C ARG A 645 -28.13 -19.41 -11.07
N ILE A 646 -29.03 -20.07 -11.80
CA ILE A 646 -29.08 -21.53 -11.94
C ILE A 646 -27.75 -22.06 -12.47
N LEU A 647 -27.19 -21.47 -13.51
CA LEU A 647 -25.95 -21.95 -14.14
C LEU A 647 -24.75 -21.86 -13.19
N ARG A 648 -24.63 -20.76 -12.43
CA ARG A 648 -23.57 -20.57 -11.43
C ARG A 648 -23.70 -21.57 -10.27
N LEU A 649 -24.90 -21.69 -9.70
CA LEU A 649 -25.18 -22.56 -8.57
C LEU A 649 -25.05 -24.05 -8.94
N ALA A 650 -25.56 -24.46 -10.10
CA ALA A 650 -25.40 -25.82 -10.60
C ALA A 650 -23.93 -26.16 -10.89
N GLY A 651 -23.14 -25.21 -11.39
CA GLY A 651 -21.70 -25.38 -11.56
C GLY A 651 -20.98 -25.67 -10.24
N ILE A 652 -21.33 -24.95 -9.18
CA ILE A 652 -20.80 -25.17 -7.82
C ILE A 652 -21.25 -26.54 -7.29
N LEU A 653 -22.54 -26.87 -7.40
CA LEU A 653 -23.09 -28.13 -6.92
C LEU A 653 -22.43 -29.34 -7.59
N ARG A 654 -22.17 -29.28 -8.90
CA ARG A 654 -21.49 -30.35 -9.65
C ARG A 654 -20.10 -30.66 -9.10
N ILE A 655 -19.31 -29.63 -8.77
CA ILE A 655 -17.98 -29.81 -8.17
C ILE A 655 -18.11 -30.42 -6.78
N ALA A 656 -19.00 -29.87 -5.95
CA ALA A 656 -19.21 -30.34 -4.58
C ALA A 656 -19.62 -31.82 -4.54
N ASP A 657 -20.58 -32.23 -5.38
CA ASP A 657 -21.02 -33.62 -5.48
C ASP A 657 -19.89 -34.54 -5.95
N ASP A 658 -19.07 -34.11 -6.91
CA ASP A 658 -17.95 -34.92 -7.40
C ASP A 658 -16.83 -35.11 -6.37
N ILE A 659 -16.59 -34.10 -5.52
CA ILE A 659 -15.66 -34.19 -4.39
C ILE A 659 -16.25 -35.13 -3.33
N ALA A 660 -17.52 -34.95 -2.93
CA ALA A 660 -18.18 -35.77 -1.92
C ALA A 660 -18.21 -37.27 -2.27
N ASN A 661 -18.24 -37.61 -3.56
CA ASN A 661 -18.18 -39.00 -4.03
C ASN A 661 -16.79 -39.64 -3.93
N GLN A 662 -15.74 -38.86 -3.64
CA GLN A 662 -14.33 -39.30 -3.67
C GLN A 662 -13.63 -39.15 -2.31
N THR A 663 -14.21 -38.42 -1.36
CA THR A 663 -13.61 -38.20 -0.05
C THR A 663 -14.68 -38.01 1.02
N ASP A 664 -14.38 -38.46 2.24
CA ASP A 664 -15.17 -38.15 3.44
C ASP A 664 -14.82 -36.74 4.00
N MET A 665 -13.90 -36.01 3.35
CA MET A 665 -13.50 -34.66 3.72
C MET A 665 -14.48 -33.61 3.20
N GLU A 666 -15.07 -32.86 4.11
CA GLU A 666 -16.13 -31.90 3.80
C GLU A 666 -15.71 -30.44 4.02
N GLU A 667 -14.44 -30.21 4.35
CA GLU A 667 -13.90 -28.90 4.75
C GLU A 667 -12.84 -28.40 3.77
N ILE A 668 -13.07 -27.18 3.26
CA ILE A 668 -12.20 -26.48 2.33
C ILE A 668 -11.53 -25.33 3.07
N THR A 669 -10.20 -25.23 2.95
CA THR A 669 -9.42 -24.17 3.60
C THR A 669 -9.43 -22.87 2.80
N ASN A 670 -9.32 -22.97 1.47
CA ASN A 670 -9.37 -21.81 0.56
C ASN A 670 -9.62 -22.27 -0.90
N CYS A 671 -10.14 -21.36 -1.73
CA CYS A 671 -10.25 -21.56 -3.18
C CYS A 671 -9.59 -20.42 -3.98
N PRO A 672 -8.26 -20.21 -3.92
CA PRO A 672 -7.62 -19.15 -4.68
C PRO A 672 -7.70 -19.39 -6.20
N VAL A 673 -7.74 -18.29 -6.95
CA VAL A 673 -7.53 -18.33 -8.41
C VAL A 673 -6.07 -18.06 -8.73
N ILE A 674 -5.36 -19.09 -9.19
CA ILE A 674 -3.93 -19.04 -9.51
C ILE A 674 -3.74 -19.41 -10.97
N ASN A 675 -3.06 -18.54 -11.74
CA ASN A 675 -2.76 -18.78 -13.16
C ASN A 675 -3.99 -19.16 -14.03
N GLY A 676 -5.15 -18.59 -13.75
CA GLY A 676 -6.40 -18.90 -14.46
C GLY A 676 -7.04 -20.25 -14.11
N ARG A 677 -6.63 -20.84 -12.98
CA ARG A 677 -7.27 -22.02 -12.37
C ARG A 677 -7.81 -21.67 -11.00
N LEU A 678 -8.99 -22.21 -10.67
CA LEU A 678 -9.49 -22.28 -9.31
C LEU A 678 -8.87 -23.51 -8.65
N GLU A 679 -8.02 -23.31 -7.66
CA GLU A 679 -7.43 -24.38 -6.84
C GLU A 679 -8.25 -24.51 -5.57
N ILE A 680 -8.82 -25.69 -5.29
CA ILE A 680 -9.63 -25.97 -4.10
C ILE A 680 -8.77 -26.76 -3.12
N PHE A 681 -8.39 -26.15 -1.99
CA PHE A 681 -7.54 -26.79 -0.98
C PHE A 681 -8.37 -27.47 0.10
N LEU A 682 -8.21 -28.78 0.27
CA LEU A 682 -8.85 -29.52 1.36
C LEU A 682 -8.05 -29.38 2.67
N SER A 683 -8.73 -29.48 3.82
CA SER A 683 -8.10 -29.25 5.14
C SER A 683 -7.09 -30.33 5.56
N GLN A 684 -7.10 -31.49 4.92
CA GLN A 684 -6.11 -32.55 5.13
C GLN A 684 -5.67 -33.15 3.79
N LYS A 685 -4.45 -33.69 3.78
CA LYS A 685 -3.86 -34.31 2.59
C LYS A 685 -4.61 -35.60 2.23
N THR A 686 -5.35 -35.58 1.13
CA THR A 686 -6.04 -36.75 0.57
C THR A 686 -5.25 -37.35 -0.61
N ASP A 687 -5.72 -38.48 -1.12
CA ASP A 687 -5.31 -38.96 -2.44
C ASP A 687 -5.73 -37.96 -3.53
N ASP A 688 -5.08 -38.00 -4.70
CA ASP A 688 -5.35 -37.11 -5.82
C ASP A 688 -6.83 -37.19 -6.26
N ILE A 689 -7.59 -36.10 -6.07
CA ILE A 689 -9.01 -36.00 -6.48
C ILE A 689 -9.08 -35.53 -7.93
N PHE A 690 -9.68 -36.36 -8.79
CA PHE A 690 -9.87 -36.04 -10.21
C PHE A 690 -11.33 -35.70 -10.47
N LEU A 691 -11.60 -34.44 -10.80
CA LEU A 691 -12.94 -33.97 -11.16
C LEU A 691 -13.34 -34.46 -12.56
N LYS A 692 -14.54 -35.04 -12.64
CA LYS A 692 -15.26 -35.47 -13.84
C LYS A 692 -16.44 -34.55 -14.18
N LYS A 693 -16.92 -33.74 -13.21
CA LYS A 693 -18.12 -32.88 -13.34
C LYS A 693 -17.82 -31.37 -13.34
N ASN A 694 -16.57 -30.95 -13.59
CA ASN A 694 -16.15 -29.55 -13.63
C ASN A 694 -16.64 -28.78 -14.88
N ASP A 695 -17.12 -29.48 -15.91
CA ASP A 695 -17.51 -28.96 -17.23
C ASP A 695 -18.42 -27.70 -17.20
N LEU A 696 -19.50 -27.71 -16.40
CA LEU A 696 -20.40 -26.56 -16.31
C LEU A 696 -19.73 -25.36 -15.65
N PHE A 697 -18.98 -25.61 -14.56
CA PHE A 697 -18.27 -24.55 -13.85
C PHE A 697 -17.23 -23.89 -14.76
N GLU A 698 -16.40 -24.67 -15.46
CA GLU A 698 -15.40 -24.11 -16.37
C GLU A 698 -16.05 -23.29 -17.50
N LYS A 699 -17.22 -23.72 -17.98
CA LYS A 699 -17.95 -23.01 -19.04
C LYS A 699 -18.56 -21.69 -18.55
N VAL A 700 -19.09 -21.65 -17.34
CA VAL A 700 -19.74 -20.46 -16.75
C VAL A 700 -18.70 -19.47 -16.24
N PHE A 701 -17.70 -19.95 -15.50
CA PHE A 701 -16.74 -19.11 -14.79
C PHE A 701 -15.45 -18.84 -15.59
N LYS A 702 -15.18 -19.60 -16.65
CA LYS A 702 -13.96 -19.49 -17.50
C LYS A 702 -12.65 -19.79 -16.77
N TYR A 703 -12.72 -20.50 -15.64
CA TYR A 703 -11.55 -21.00 -14.91
C TYR A 703 -11.53 -22.52 -14.96
N LYS A 704 -10.34 -23.10 -15.13
CA LYS A 704 -10.16 -24.54 -14.88
C LYS A 704 -10.24 -24.81 -13.38
N VAL A 705 -10.64 -26.02 -12.97
CA VAL A 705 -10.73 -26.38 -11.55
C VAL A 705 -9.78 -27.52 -11.22
N GLU A 706 -9.06 -27.39 -10.12
CA GLU A 706 -8.13 -28.38 -9.59
C GLU A 706 -8.34 -28.50 -8.08
N VAL A 707 -8.26 -29.72 -7.54
CA VAL A 707 -8.43 -29.99 -6.09
C VAL A 707 -7.09 -30.44 -5.54
N LEU A 708 -6.62 -29.80 -4.47
CA LEU A 708 -5.27 -29.92 -3.92
C LEU A 708 -5.24 -30.26 -2.43
#